data_AF-A0A149V6L5-F1
#
_entry.id   AF-A0A149V6L5-F1
#
_cell.length_a   1.000
_cell.length_b   1.000
_cell.length_c   1.000
_cell.angle_alpha   90.00
_cell.angle_beta   90.00
_cell.angle_gamma   90.00
#
_symmetry.space_group_name_H-M   'P 1'
#
loop_
_entity.id
_entity.type
_entity.pdbx_description
1 polymer ?
#
loop_
_entity_poly.entity_id
_entity_poly.type
_entity_poly.pdbx_seq_one_letter_code
_entity_poly.pdbx_strand_id
1 'polypeptide(L)'
;MSTSQLSFFDTSALGGSQSNLYWGDLPGDRALEEAATAAQQVAKAPAPIPAVLPKVDFALTGTRGLAQGWKERARDNLAAIRLLATLEAEDRNASADEQAVLARFTGFGAGELANSLFPRAGETFRAGWEEIGSQLEELTSQQERAGLARATQYAHYTPELIVHAMWDLAAQMGFRGGRALEPGCGTGLFMASVPPKLSPKTAWTAIENDPLTARITRKLFPNQWVRSEDFTTAKLAERYDLVIGNPPFSNRTVRGTDELGRLGLSLHDYFIARSISRLRPGAVAMFVTSRWTMDKSDAGARRTIFETADFVGGARLPAGAMRDDAGTDVVVDVLVFRSRAPGEDAGDATWLDVAALEDTDEGEGPLRINRYFAENGQQVLGRHDWTSGQFGPEYTCKANPLQMLDEALPLALGRLSSLARFPAPQTLDMAAVQESHGAEIGTAADGALLKEGSYLLHKGVLHQIIDGETVLVKVKKGEQKEGIFQKHARIIEGLIPVRDAARTILRAQMENLPYAAAQADLKRAYQSFVRQFGPINLTNTTTRVDEETGEEKSTQRRPNLQPFYDDPDVWLVSSIEEYDEKSQTGRPGPIFSERVIQAPSEPEVHGAHDALAVSLHETGGVDVERMAELLGRPGEEVLAELGSSVYLDPIRSTGGREVWVTADEALSGAVRTKLAQAREAAERDRRYLRNVAALEEVQPEDLRPSDITARLGAPWIPVPDVEAFVAEVMGVAKRNPERVLVMASGSPITNTLGEMFSIQRFMDLPALVERGLHEFDAWAASFGETRTELELQPSGLYKPVTRFSEFVNVADLMAMYRDFADVVQQDDLRRYVNLPEIAGGRREIVVADSGDAFREYQKTLAERTLGLVLDGRILGMDFDRETSPVGLVSRIENALLRFEAELADARRQVEEAERKLPGYRARVGLAFPEAALLQEKREAMAALEADLAADTQRRKEAEEAEAKAALEAT
;
A
#
# COMPACT_ATOMS: atom_id res chain seq x y z
N MET A 1 -15.91 -32.23 -57.45
CA MET A 1 -16.22 -33.61 -57.02
C MET A 1 -14.91 -34.22 -56.50
N SER A 2 -14.73 -34.32 -55.17
CA SER A 2 -15.13 -35.47 -54.32
C SER A 2 -14.01 -36.55 -54.38
N THR A 3 -13.43 -37.09 -53.31
CA THR A 3 -13.83 -37.23 -51.90
C THR A 3 -12.68 -37.84 -51.07
N SER A 4 -12.73 -37.63 -49.74
CA SER A 4 -12.48 -38.60 -48.64
C SER A 4 -11.07 -39.18 -48.39
N GLN A 5 -10.60 -39.48 -47.16
CA GLN A 5 -10.88 -39.15 -45.75
C GLN A 5 -10.11 -40.22 -44.90
N LEU A 6 -9.71 -39.85 -43.66
CA LEU A 6 -9.56 -40.71 -42.44
C LEU A 6 -8.39 -41.71 -42.39
N SER A 7 -7.74 -42.03 -41.26
CA SER A 7 -7.78 -41.60 -39.84
C SER A 7 -6.52 -42.19 -39.17
N PHE A 8 -5.82 -41.45 -38.30
CA PHE A 8 -4.58 -41.90 -37.63
C PHE A 8 -4.71 -42.09 -36.10
N PHE A 9 -5.94 -42.15 -35.58
CA PHE A 9 -6.18 -42.52 -34.19
C PHE A 9 -7.34 -43.50 -34.08
N ASP A 10 -7.00 -44.76 -33.84
CA ASP A 10 -7.88 -45.66 -33.09
C ASP A 10 -7.10 -46.13 -31.87
N THR A 11 -7.66 -45.85 -30.69
CA THR A 11 -7.11 -46.20 -29.39
C THR A 11 -8.15 -47.05 -28.68
N SER A 12 -7.89 -48.35 -28.57
CA SER A 12 -8.51 -49.22 -27.57
C SER A 12 -7.65 -50.49 -27.50
N ALA A 13 -7.30 -51.08 -26.37
CA ALA A 13 -7.70 -50.88 -24.99
C ALA A 13 -6.54 -51.29 -24.08
N LEU A 14 -6.48 -50.65 -22.91
CA LEU A 14 -5.56 -50.93 -21.82
C LEU A 14 -5.58 -52.40 -21.37
N GLY A 15 -4.39 -52.91 -21.07
CA GLY A 15 -4.14 -53.65 -19.84
C GLY A 15 -4.27 -55.18 -19.90
N GLY A 16 -3.11 -55.86 -19.81
CA GLY A 16 -3.07 -57.28 -19.50
C GLY A 16 -1.67 -57.88 -19.60
N SER A 17 -0.91 -57.74 -18.51
CA SER A 17 0.31 -58.45 -18.09
C SER A 17 1.03 -59.45 -19.02
N GLN A 18 2.36 -59.33 -18.98
CA GLN A 18 3.42 -60.30 -19.33
C GLN A 18 3.77 -60.47 -20.81
N SER A 19 4.95 -59.98 -21.19
CA SER A 19 6.02 -60.82 -21.74
C SER A 19 7.30 -60.03 -21.98
N ASN A 20 8.41 -60.53 -21.45
CA ASN A 20 9.77 -60.35 -21.96
C ASN A 20 9.79 -60.43 -23.49
N LEU A 21 10.54 -59.56 -24.19
CA LEU A 21 11.42 -59.94 -25.30
C LEU A 21 12.23 -58.72 -25.82
N TYR A 22 13.51 -58.70 -25.44
CA TYR A 22 14.70 -58.40 -26.26
C TYR A 22 14.62 -57.34 -27.38
N TRP A 23 15.29 -56.20 -27.14
CA TRP A 23 16.23 -55.59 -28.09
C TRP A 23 17.49 -55.22 -27.30
N GLY A 24 18.64 -55.69 -27.80
CA GLY A 24 19.88 -55.85 -27.02
C GLY A 24 20.74 -54.59 -26.81
N ASP A 25 21.72 -54.77 -25.93
CA ASP A 25 22.71 -53.77 -25.50
C ASP A 25 23.39 -53.06 -26.69
N LEU A 26 23.31 -51.74 -26.71
CA LEU A 26 24.10 -50.91 -27.62
C LEU A 26 25.53 -50.77 -27.05
N PRO A 27 26.57 -50.75 -27.91
CA PRO A 27 27.94 -50.55 -27.45
C PRO A 27 28.10 -49.13 -26.90
N GLY A 28 27.95 -48.98 -25.58
CA GLY A 28 27.99 -47.70 -24.88
C GLY A 28 27.34 -47.74 -23.49
N ASP A 29 26.39 -48.65 -23.26
CA ASP A 29 25.65 -48.70 -21.98
C ASP A 29 26.52 -49.12 -20.80
N ARG A 30 27.52 -49.99 -21.03
CA ARG A 30 28.52 -50.35 -20.00
C ARG A 30 29.44 -49.19 -19.63
N ALA A 31 29.76 -48.31 -20.58
CA ALA A 31 30.58 -47.14 -20.32
C ALA A 31 29.79 -46.06 -19.57
N LEU A 32 28.47 -45.97 -19.79
CA LEU A 32 27.58 -45.08 -19.05
C LEU A 32 27.29 -45.60 -17.64
N GLU A 33 27.14 -46.91 -17.44
CA GLU A 33 27.01 -47.50 -16.10
C GLU A 33 28.32 -47.44 -15.31
N GLU A 34 29.48 -47.68 -15.93
CA GLU A 34 30.78 -47.53 -15.25
C GLU A 34 31.09 -46.06 -14.95
N ALA A 35 30.72 -45.12 -15.83
CA ALA A 35 30.84 -43.69 -15.56
C ALA A 35 29.84 -43.20 -14.50
N ALA A 36 28.62 -43.73 -14.47
CA ALA A 36 27.63 -43.43 -13.43
C ALA A 36 28.05 -44.00 -12.06
N THR A 37 28.67 -45.19 -12.04
CA THR A 37 29.16 -45.82 -10.81
C THR A 37 30.43 -45.13 -10.30
N ALA A 38 31.33 -44.71 -11.20
CA ALA A 38 32.50 -43.91 -10.86
C ALA A 38 32.11 -42.49 -10.38
N ALA A 39 31.12 -41.85 -11.02
CA ALA A 39 30.57 -40.57 -10.58
C ALA A 39 29.85 -40.67 -9.21
N GLN A 40 29.17 -41.79 -8.94
CA GLN A 40 28.57 -42.07 -7.63
C GLN A 40 29.59 -42.42 -6.53
N GLN A 41 30.77 -42.94 -6.88
CA GLN A 41 31.85 -43.21 -5.92
C GLN A 41 32.69 -41.96 -5.58
N VAL A 42 32.87 -41.03 -6.53
CA VAL A 42 33.56 -39.75 -6.28
C VAL A 42 32.67 -38.75 -5.52
N ALA A 43 31.34 -38.84 -5.66
CA ALA A 43 30.37 -38.02 -4.92
C ALA A 43 30.11 -38.48 -3.46
N LYS A 44 30.87 -39.46 -2.95
CA LYS A 44 30.68 -40.06 -1.62
C LYS A 44 31.73 -39.63 -0.59
N ALA A 45 32.17 -38.37 -0.65
CA ALA A 45 32.54 -37.66 0.57
C ALA A 45 31.30 -36.86 1.00
N PRO A 46 30.64 -37.17 2.14
CA PRO A 46 29.52 -36.37 2.57
C PRO A 46 30.05 -34.96 2.88
N ALA A 47 29.58 -33.97 2.13
CA ALA A 47 29.53 -32.62 2.68
C ALA A 47 28.75 -32.73 4.00
N PRO A 48 29.20 -32.10 5.10
CA PRO A 48 28.48 -32.16 6.35
C PRO A 48 27.05 -31.69 6.09
N ILE A 49 26.09 -32.60 6.20
CA ILE A 49 24.67 -32.27 6.23
C ILE A 49 24.54 -31.33 7.42
N PRO A 50 24.15 -30.05 7.26
CA PRO A 50 23.88 -29.19 8.40
C PRO A 50 22.85 -29.94 9.25
N ALA A 51 23.17 -30.17 10.52
CA ALA A 51 22.22 -30.79 11.42
C ALA A 51 20.99 -29.87 11.47
N VAL A 52 19.89 -30.28 10.82
CA VAL A 52 18.62 -29.56 10.84
C VAL A 52 18.09 -29.68 12.26
N LEU A 53 18.45 -28.71 13.11
CA LEU A 53 17.93 -28.63 14.47
C LEU A 53 16.40 -28.53 14.39
N PRO A 54 15.66 -29.29 15.21
CA PRO A 54 14.20 -29.23 15.20
C PRO A 54 13.71 -27.82 15.56
N LYS A 55 12.55 -27.44 15.02
CA LYS A 55 11.88 -26.20 15.44
C LYS A 55 11.35 -26.37 16.86
N VAL A 56 12.00 -25.71 17.82
CA VAL A 56 11.60 -25.73 19.23
C VAL A 56 11.39 -24.30 19.67
N ASP A 57 10.22 -24.00 20.21
CA ASP A 57 9.94 -22.67 20.77
C ASP A 57 10.66 -22.51 22.11
N PHE A 58 11.24 -21.33 22.31
CA PHE A 58 11.93 -20.98 23.54
C PHE A 58 10.93 -20.89 24.70
N ALA A 59 11.26 -21.53 25.81
CA ALA A 59 10.50 -21.45 27.06
C ALA A 59 11.41 -20.90 28.15
N LEU A 60 11.01 -19.79 28.77
CA LEU A 60 11.75 -19.19 29.85
C LEU A 60 11.43 -19.88 31.17
N THR A 61 12.46 -20.43 31.81
CA THR A 61 12.36 -20.96 33.18
C THR A 61 13.14 -20.07 34.14
N GLY A 62 12.44 -19.32 34.99
CA GLY A 62 13.05 -18.34 35.89
C GLY A 62 13.25 -16.99 35.20
N THR A 63 14.41 -16.36 35.39
CA THR A 63 14.73 -15.05 34.78
C THR A 63 15.70 -15.21 33.61
N ARG A 64 15.75 -14.23 32.70
CA ARG A 64 16.66 -14.26 31.53
C ARG A 64 18.15 -14.16 31.90
N GLY A 65 18.47 -13.82 33.16
CA GLY A 65 19.83 -13.62 33.62
C GLY A 65 20.50 -12.40 32.99
N LEU A 66 19.73 -11.30 32.85
CA LEU A 66 20.24 -10.04 32.29
C LEU A 66 21.40 -9.50 33.14
N ALA A 67 22.41 -8.93 32.46
CA ALA A 67 23.50 -8.26 33.15
C ALA A 67 23.00 -7.05 33.97
N GLN A 68 23.69 -6.73 35.07
CA GLN A 68 23.31 -5.61 35.95
C GLN A 68 23.73 -4.24 35.38
N GLY A 69 24.75 -4.20 34.51
CA GLY A 69 25.24 -2.97 33.89
C GLY A 69 24.76 -2.81 32.45
N TRP A 70 24.45 -1.57 32.06
CA TRP A 70 24.00 -1.26 30.70
C TRP A 70 25.06 -1.55 29.63
N LYS A 71 26.36 -1.40 29.94
CA LYS A 71 27.43 -1.77 29.01
C LYS A 71 27.46 -3.27 28.72
N GLU A 72 27.30 -4.09 29.73
CA GLU A 72 27.23 -5.54 29.57
C GLU A 72 25.96 -5.95 28.81
N ARG A 73 24.82 -5.30 29.06
CA ARG A 73 23.59 -5.51 28.25
C ARG A 73 23.77 -5.12 26.79
N ALA A 74 24.49 -4.05 26.51
CA ALA A 74 24.83 -3.70 25.13
C ALA A 74 25.67 -4.79 24.46
N ARG A 75 26.61 -5.41 25.18
CA ARG A 75 27.38 -6.56 24.67
C ARG A 75 26.50 -7.79 24.44
N ASP A 76 25.54 -8.06 25.34
CA ASP A 76 24.56 -9.13 25.15
C ASP A 76 23.71 -8.90 23.89
N ASN A 77 23.27 -7.65 23.62
CA ASN A 77 22.57 -7.31 22.39
C ASN A 77 23.44 -7.57 21.14
N LEU A 78 24.70 -7.15 21.14
CA LEU A 78 25.63 -7.39 20.03
C LEU A 78 25.89 -8.89 19.81
N ALA A 79 25.97 -9.67 20.89
CA ALA A 79 26.12 -11.12 20.81
C ALA A 79 24.90 -11.77 20.15
N ALA A 80 23.69 -11.33 20.48
CA ALA A 80 22.46 -11.80 19.85
C ALA A 80 22.40 -11.45 18.35
N ILE A 81 22.76 -10.21 17.97
CA ILE A 81 22.80 -9.78 16.55
C ILE A 81 23.80 -10.63 15.75
N ARG A 82 25.00 -10.85 16.30
CA ARG A 82 26.03 -11.68 15.64
C ARG A 82 25.59 -13.13 15.49
N LEU A 83 24.95 -13.69 16.51
CA LEU A 83 24.42 -15.04 16.49
C LEU A 83 23.29 -15.17 15.47
N LEU A 84 22.39 -14.20 15.39
CA LEU A 84 21.32 -14.17 14.38
C LEU A 84 21.91 -14.24 12.96
N ALA A 85 22.89 -13.40 12.64
CA ALA A 85 23.55 -13.40 11.33
C ALA A 85 24.16 -14.77 11.00
N THR A 86 24.75 -15.44 12.00
CA THR A 86 25.29 -16.80 11.86
C THR A 86 24.19 -17.82 11.55
N LEU A 87 23.10 -17.81 12.32
CA LEU A 87 21.97 -18.73 12.17
C LEU A 87 21.21 -18.57 10.84
N GLU A 88 21.22 -17.37 10.28
CA GLU A 88 20.62 -17.09 8.97
C GLU A 88 21.56 -17.47 7.82
N ALA A 89 22.86 -17.20 7.94
CA ALA A 89 23.85 -17.65 6.97
C ALA A 89 23.91 -19.19 6.88
N GLU A 90 23.71 -19.88 7.99
CA GLU A 90 23.68 -21.34 8.08
C GLU A 90 22.29 -21.95 7.77
N ASP A 91 21.26 -21.13 7.55
CA ASP A 91 19.87 -21.53 7.32
C ASP A 91 19.35 -22.60 8.31
N ARG A 92 19.57 -22.39 9.62
CA ARG A 92 19.16 -23.34 10.67
C ARG A 92 18.45 -22.71 11.86
N ASN A 93 17.80 -23.56 12.65
CA ASN A 93 17.20 -23.17 13.93
C ASN A 93 18.27 -22.99 15.02
N ALA A 94 17.95 -22.19 16.04
CA ALA A 94 18.78 -22.02 17.23
C ALA A 94 18.69 -23.26 18.14
N SER A 95 19.81 -23.69 18.70
CA SER A 95 19.85 -24.66 19.82
C SER A 95 19.40 -24.00 21.13
N ALA A 96 19.16 -24.79 22.17
CA ALA A 96 18.72 -24.25 23.47
C ALA A 96 19.71 -23.23 24.07
N ASP A 97 21.02 -23.49 23.95
CA ASP A 97 22.06 -22.57 24.43
C ASP A 97 22.10 -21.28 23.61
N GLU A 98 21.90 -21.38 22.30
CA GLU A 98 21.82 -20.22 21.39
C GLU A 98 20.54 -19.40 21.63
N GLN A 99 19.41 -20.05 21.89
CA GLN A 99 18.16 -19.38 22.29
C GLN A 99 18.35 -18.59 23.59
N ALA A 100 19.12 -19.11 24.56
CA ALA A 100 19.44 -18.38 25.78
C ALA A 100 20.26 -17.11 25.52
N VAL A 101 21.12 -17.09 24.49
CA VAL A 101 21.84 -15.88 24.07
C VAL A 101 20.88 -14.89 23.39
N LEU A 102 20.06 -15.36 22.45
CA LEU A 102 19.07 -14.53 21.75
C LEU A 102 18.06 -13.90 22.72
N ALA A 103 17.62 -14.64 23.74
CA ALA A 103 16.65 -14.19 24.74
C ALA A 103 17.16 -13.06 25.65
N ARG A 104 18.48 -12.81 25.68
CA ARG A 104 19.07 -11.67 26.42
C ARG A 104 19.04 -10.36 25.65
N PHE A 105 18.63 -10.38 24.39
CA PHE A 105 18.42 -9.15 23.64
C PHE A 105 17.28 -8.34 24.26
N THR A 106 17.59 -7.12 24.71
CA THR A 106 16.64 -6.18 25.32
C THR A 106 16.52 -4.88 24.52
N GLY A 107 16.96 -4.88 23.26
CA GLY A 107 17.02 -3.68 22.43
C GLY A 107 17.80 -2.54 23.09
N PHE A 108 17.58 -1.30 22.60
CA PHE A 108 18.36 -0.14 23.02
C PHE A 108 17.52 1.00 23.61
N GLY A 109 16.27 0.73 24.01
CA GLY A 109 15.35 1.76 24.53
C GLY A 109 15.64 2.27 25.93
N ALA A 110 16.57 1.65 26.68
CA ALA A 110 17.05 2.24 27.92
C ALA A 110 17.81 3.54 27.62
N GLY A 111 17.52 4.61 28.37
CA GLY A 111 18.08 5.95 28.10
C GLY A 111 19.60 5.98 28.06
N GLU A 112 20.30 5.17 28.86
CA GLU A 112 21.77 5.08 28.80
C GLU A 112 22.28 4.45 27.50
N LEU A 113 21.59 3.43 26.97
CA LEU A 113 21.92 2.79 25.71
C LEU A 113 21.64 3.73 24.53
N ALA A 114 20.42 4.29 24.49
CA ALA A 114 19.98 5.21 23.45
C ALA A 114 20.95 6.39 23.28
N ASN A 115 21.24 7.09 24.38
CA ASN A 115 22.10 8.28 24.38
C ASN A 115 23.58 7.98 24.13
N SER A 116 24.04 6.74 24.32
CA SER A 116 25.46 6.39 24.17
C SER A 116 25.79 5.70 22.84
N LEU A 117 24.82 5.03 22.22
CA LEU A 117 25.03 4.20 21.01
C LEU A 117 24.39 4.78 19.74
N PHE A 118 23.54 5.80 19.85
CA PHE A 118 22.95 6.50 18.70
C PHE A 118 23.23 8.01 18.78
N PRO A 119 24.50 8.44 18.54
CA PRO A 119 24.86 9.85 18.55
C PRO A 119 24.18 10.62 17.40
N ARG A 120 23.99 11.93 17.56
CA ARG A 120 23.42 12.78 16.49
C ARG A 120 24.41 12.94 15.35
N ALA A 121 23.90 13.35 14.18
CA ALA A 121 24.74 13.59 13.01
C ALA A 121 25.87 14.59 13.32
N GLY A 122 27.12 14.15 13.14
CA GLY A 122 28.33 14.93 13.43
C GLY A 122 28.89 14.81 14.85
N GLU A 123 28.22 14.07 15.74
CA GLU A 123 28.72 13.74 17.07
C GLU A 123 29.50 12.41 17.08
N THR A 124 30.30 12.20 18.12
CA THR A 124 31.07 10.95 18.33
C THR A 124 30.47 10.16 19.48
N PHE A 125 30.75 8.85 19.52
CA PHE A 125 30.33 8.01 20.65
C PHE A 125 30.87 8.55 21.98
N ARG A 126 30.06 8.40 23.03
CA ARG A 126 30.44 8.83 24.38
C ARG A 126 31.68 8.06 24.87
N ALA A 127 32.54 8.73 25.63
CA ALA A 127 33.75 8.12 26.19
C ALA A 127 33.47 6.78 26.90
N GLY A 128 34.16 5.73 26.48
CA GLY A 128 34.02 4.36 26.97
C GLY A 128 32.91 3.52 26.33
N TRP A 129 32.26 4.01 25.27
CA TRP A 129 31.26 3.31 24.45
C TRP A 129 31.68 3.11 22.99
N GLU A 130 32.83 3.65 22.60
CA GLU A 130 33.31 3.71 21.21
C GLU A 130 33.42 2.31 20.58
N GLU A 131 33.99 1.35 21.32
CA GLU A 131 34.15 -0.03 20.84
C GLU A 131 32.80 -0.72 20.60
N ILE A 132 31.83 -0.50 21.50
CA ILE A 132 30.49 -1.08 21.39
C ILE A 132 29.72 -0.43 20.24
N GLY A 133 29.85 0.90 20.10
CA GLY A 133 29.30 1.67 18.99
C GLY A 133 29.81 1.16 17.65
N SER A 134 31.13 1.07 17.46
CA SER A 134 31.73 0.57 16.22
C SER A 134 31.31 -0.87 15.89
N GLN A 135 31.25 -1.77 16.89
CA GLN A 135 30.75 -3.13 16.66
C GLN A 135 29.27 -3.16 16.24
N LEU A 136 28.44 -2.27 16.79
CA LEU A 136 27.05 -2.13 16.35
C LEU A 136 27.01 -1.73 14.87
N GLU A 137 27.80 -0.73 14.46
CA GLU A 137 27.89 -0.28 13.06
C GLU A 137 28.40 -1.36 12.10
N GLU A 138 29.33 -2.20 12.55
CA GLU A 138 29.85 -3.32 11.75
C GLU A 138 28.83 -4.46 11.59
N LEU A 139 28.05 -4.73 12.63
CA LEU A 139 27.11 -5.86 12.67
C LEU A 139 25.75 -5.55 12.03
N THR A 140 25.45 -4.29 11.76
CA THR A 140 24.13 -3.85 11.27
C THR A 140 24.26 -2.94 10.07
N SER A 141 23.35 -3.12 9.11
CA SER A 141 23.18 -2.19 7.99
C SER A 141 22.72 -0.80 8.48
N GLN A 142 22.84 0.21 7.62
CA GLN A 142 22.34 1.56 7.92
C GLN A 142 20.83 1.56 8.20
N GLN A 143 20.06 0.74 7.47
CA GLN A 143 18.63 0.58 7.66
C GLN A 143 18.29 -0.05 9.02
N GLU A 144 18.94 -1.16 9.38
CA GLU A 144 18.74 -1.81 10.69
C GLU A 144 19.11 -0.88 11.84
N ARG A 145 20.19 -0.08 11.71
CA ARG A 145 20.53 0.93 12.72
C ARG A 145 19.47 2.01 12.85
N ALA A 146 18.91 2.48 11.74
CA ALA A 146 17.84 3.46 11.77
C ALA A 146 16.59 2.89 12.46
N GLY A 147 16.24 1.62 12.19
CA GLY A 147 15.18 0.89 12.90
C GLY A 147 15.40 0.81 14.41
N LEU A 148 16.59 0.35 14.82
CA LEU A 148 16.98 0.27 16.23
C LEU A 148 16.98 1.63 16.92
N ALA A 149 17.43 2.69 16.25
CA ALA A 149 17.43 4.06 16.77
C ALA A 149 15.99 4.56 17.00
N ARG A 150 15.08 4.34 16.05
CA ARG A 150 13.65 4.70 16.21
C ARG A 150 13.00 3.92 17.36
N ALA A 151 13.28 2.63 17.46
CA ALA A 151 12.77 1.78 18.53
C ALA A 151 13.16 2.30 19.93
N THR A 152 14.28 3.03 20.08
CA THR A 152 14.66 3.58 21.39
C THR A 152 13.66 4.59 21.97
N GLN A 153 12.81 5.18 21.12
CA GLN A 153 11.86 6.21 21.53
C GLN A 153 10.65 5.62 22.27
N TYR A 154 10.35 4.33 22.08
CA TYR A 154 9.10 3.72 22.58
C TYR A 154 9.18 2.23 22.95
N ALA A 155 10.30 1.55 22.71
CA ALA A 155 10.48 0.13 23.05
C ALA A 155 11.10 -0.04 24.45
N HIS A 156 10.27 -0.40 25.42
CA HIS A 156 10.71 -0.82 26.75
C HIS A 156 10.28 -2.27 27.02
N TYR A 157 11.23 -3.09 27.46
CA TYR A 157 10.96 -4.50 27.73
C TYR A 157 10.29 -4.68 29.09
N THR A 158 9.24 -5.48 29.14
CA THR A 158 8.48 -5.76 30.36
C THR A 158 9.30 -6.64 31.31
N PRO A 159 9.39 -6.31 32.61
CA PRO A 159 9.96 -7.19 33.62
C PRO A 159 9.25 -8.55 33.71
N GLU A 160 10.01 -9.63 33.90
CA GLU A 160 9.52 -11.00 34.06
C GLU A 160 8.44 -11.11 35.14
N LEU A 161 8.60 -10.39 36.25
CA LEU A 161 7.64 -10.39 37.35
C LEU A 161 6.23 -9.99 36.89
N ILE A 162 6.12 -8.95 36.07
CA ILE A 162 4.83 -8.44 35.57
C ILE A 162 4.22 -9.46 34.61
N VAL A 163 5.03 -10.03 33.71
CA VAL A 163 4.60 -11.05 32.75
C VAL A 163 4.05 -12.28 33.46
N HIS A 164 4.75 -12.80 34.48
CA HIS A 164 4.29 -13.95 35.26
C HIS A 164 3.00 -13.64 36.02
N ALA A 165 2.86 -12.47 36.64
CA ALA A 165 1.65 -12.09 37.35
C ALA A 165 0.43 -12.00 36.41
N MET A 166 0.61 -11.53 35.17
CA MET A 166 -0.44 -11.51 34.15
C MET A 166 -0.83 -12.92 33.68
N TRP A 167 0.14 -13.83 33.51
CA TRP A 167 -0.15 -15.24 33.19
C TRP A 167 -0.88 -15.97 34.31
N ASP A 168 -0.51 -15.72 35.57
CA ASP A 168 -1.20 -16.26 36.73
C ASP A 168 -2.65 -15.78 36.76
N LEU A 169 -2.89 -14.49 36.49
CA LEU A 169 -4.24 -13.95 36.37
C LEU A 169 -5.03 -14.64 35.24
N ALA A 170 -4.45 -14.76 34.03
CA ALA A 170 -5.11 -15.42 32.91
C ALA A 170 -5.49 -16.87 33.24
N ALA A 171 -4.59 -17.61 33.90
CA ALA A 171 -4.85 -18.98 34.35
C ALA A 171 -5.97 -19.06 35.39
N GLN A 172 -5.98 -18.14 36.37
CA GLN A 172 -7.02 -18.02 37.42
C GLN A 172 -8.38 -17.61 36.85
N MET A 173 -8.41 -16.76 35.83
CA MET A 173 -9.61 -16.37 35.08
C MET A 173 -10.14 -17.50 34.19
N GLY A 174 -9.37 -18.58 34.02
CA GLY A 174 -9.81 -19.79 33.35
C GLY A 174 -9.31 -19.93 31.91
N PHE A 175 -8.25 -19.24 31.48
CA PHE A 175 -7.66 -19.47 30.17
C PHE A 175 -7.16 -20.92 30.03
N ARG A 176 -7.47 -21.58 28.91
CA ARG A 176 -7.16 -23.01 28.67
C ARG A 176 -6.43 -23.28 27.35
N GLY A 177 -5.97 -22.23 26.67
CA GLY A 177 -5.47 -22.27 25.30
C GLY A 177 -6.41 -21.52 24.36
N GLY A 178 -5.95 -21.25 23.14
CA GLY A 178 -6.63 -20.33 22.23
C GLY A 178 -5.68 -19.67 21.23
N ARG A 179 -6.24 -18.87 20.32
CA ARG A 179 -5.46 -17.91 19.53
C ARG A 179 -5.08 -16.74 20.43
N ALA A 180 -3.80 -16.41 20.51
CA ALA A 180 -3.27 -15.30 21.27
C ALA A 180 -2.62 -14.27 20.34
N LEU A 181 -2.85 -12.98 20.62
CA LEU A 181 -2.23 -11.87 19.91
C LEU A 181 -1.31 -11.08 20.86
N GLU A 182 -0.09 -10.81 20.39
CA GLU A 182 0.83 -9.86 21.00
C GLU A 182 1.15 -8.74 19.97
N PRO A 183 0.61 -7.52 20.13
CA PRO A 183 0.63 -6.46 19.10
C PRO A 183 1.97 -5.73 18.96
N GLY A 184 2.92 -5.96 19.88
CA GLY A 184 4.26 -5.38 19.89
C GLY A 184 5.15 -6.28 20.74
N CYS A 185 5.59 -7.40 20.17
CA CYS A 185 6.07 -8.53 20.96
C CYS A 185 7.52 -8.42 21.43
N GLY A 186 8.32 -7.51 20.87
CA GLY A 186 9.76 -7.46 21.13
C GLY A 186 10.37 -8.84 20.89
N THR A 187 11.15 -9.33 21.86
CA THR A 187 11.71 -10.69 21.86
C THR A 187 10.76 -11.79 22.33
N GLY A 188 9.46 -11.49 22.50
CA GLY A 188 8.42 -12.46 22.80
C GLY A 188 8.42 -12.95 24.25
N LEU A 189 8.64 -12.07 25.23
CA LEU A 189 8.71 -12.49 26.65
C LEU A 189 7.39 -13.09 27.16
N PHE A 190 6.24 -12.59 26.69
CA PHE A 190 4.94 -13.16 27.00
C PHE A 190 4.80 -14.58 26.42
N MET A 191 5.27 -14.81 25.19
CA MET A 191 5.35 -16.13 24.56
C MET A 191 6.31 -17.07 25.31
N ALA A 192 7.48 -16.58 25.70
CA ALA A 192 8.49 -17.35 26.43
C ALA A 192 7.97 -17.84 27.78
N SER A 193 7.12 -17.04 28.42
CA SER A 193 6.66 -17.26 29.80
C SER A 193 5.31 -17.98 29.88
N VAL A 194 4.79 -18.48 28.75
CA VAL A 194 3.54 -19.25 28.73
C VAL A 194 3.66 -20.45 29.68
N PRO A 195 2.69 -20.67 30.59
CA PRO A 195 2.70 -21.85 31.44
C PRO A 195 2.82 -23.16 30.65
N PRO A 196 3.66 -24.14 31.05
CA PRO A 196 3.94 -25.33 30.25
C PRO A 196 2.70 -26.14 29.83
N LYS A 197 1.63 -26.11 30.64
CA LYS A 197 0.36 -26.79 30.34
C LYS A 197 -0.47 -26.10 29.25
N LEU A 198 -0.20 -24.83 28.98
CA LEU A 198 -0.89 -23.98 28.00
C LEU A 198 -0.07 -23.83 26.72
N SER A 199 1.27 -23.90 26.79
CA SER A 199 2.17 -23.77 25.62
C SER A 199 1.72 -24.59 24.40
N PRO A 200 1.44 -25.91 24.48
CA PRO A 200 0.99 -26.69 23.31
C PRO A 200 -0.46 -26.40 22.87
N LYS A 201 -1.18 -25.51 23.56
CA LYS A 201 -2.59 -25.17 23.33
C LYS A 201 -2.80 -23.71 22.95
N THR A 202 -1.72 -22.94 22.83
CA THR A 202 -1.77 -21.51 22.50
C THR A 202 -1.07 -21.29 21.17
N ALA A 203 -1.80 -20.76 20.20
CA ALA A 203 -1.26 -20.34 18.91
C ALA A 203 -1.06 -18.83 18.92
N TRP A 204 0.15 -18.37 18.59
CA TRP A 204 0.48 -16.94 18.63
C TRP A 204 0.51 -16.31 17.26
N THR A 205 -0.14 -15.15 17.18
CA THR A 205 0.17 -14.09 16.21
C THR A 205 0.91 -13.00 16.97
N ALA A 206 2.18 -12.80 16.64
CA ALA A 206 3.03 -11.82 17.30
C ALA A 206 3.51 -10.81 16.26
N ILE A 207 3.28 -9.53 16.51
CA ILE A 207 3.65 -8.45 15.61
C ILE A 207 4.80 -7.67 16.23
N GLU A 208 5.85 -7.47 15.47
CA GLU A 208 6.98 -6.62 15.83
C GLU A 208 7.30 -5.70 14.65
N ASN A 209 7.49 -4.41 14.95
CA ASN A 209 7.75 -3.41 13.93
C ASN A 209 9.24 -3.38 13.56
N ASP A 210 10.14 -3.58 14.53
CA ASP A 210 11.58 -3.59 14.28
C ASP A 210 12.00 -4.90 13.57
N PRO A 211 12.49 -4.85 12.32
CA PRO A 211 12.77 -6.06 11.54
C PRO A 211 13.86 -6.95 12.15
N LEU A 212 14.84 -6.33 12.82
CA LEU A 212 15.92 -7.06 13.48
C LEU A 212 15.38 -7.84 14.68
N THR A 213 14.60 -7.19 15.54
CA THR A 213 13.96 -7.81 16.70
C THR A 213 12.99 -8.90 16.24
N ALA A 214 12.19 -8.67 15.20
CA ALA A 214 11.30 -9.68 14.63
C ALA A 214 12.04 -10.95 14.16
N ARG A 215 13.23 -10.79 13.55
CA ARG A 215 14.10 -11.91 13.13
C ARG A 215 14.67 -12.67 14.33
N ILE A 216 15.09 -11.98 15.40
CA ILE A 216 15.49 -12.63 16.67
C ILE A 216 14.32 -13.45 17.22
N THR A 217 13.13 -12.86 17.27
CA THR A 217 11.91 -13.50 17.80
C THR A 217 11.51 -14.72 16.98
N ARG A 218 11.66 -14.71 15.64
CA ARG A 218 11.45 -15.89 14.79
C ARG A 218 12.40 -17.04 15.10
N LYS A 219 13.65 -16.76 15.50
CA LYS A 219 14.60 -17.80 15.93
C LYS A 219 14.29 -18.33 17.33
N LEU A 220 13.67 -17.52 18.18
CA LEU A 220 13.16 -17.94 19.50
C LEU A 220 11.86 -18.75 19.38
N PHE A 221 10.96 -18.39 18.47
CA PHE A 221 9.62 -19.01 18.34
C PHE A 221 9.35 -19.51 16.92
N PRO A 222 10.13 -20.49 16.41
CA PRO A 222 10.03 -20.96 15.02
C PRO A 222 8.72 -21.67 14.67
N ASN A 223 7.88 -22.02 15.65
CA ASN A 223 6.55 -22.61 15.41
C ASN A 223 5.39 -21.60 15.54
N GLN A 224 5.67 -20.34 15.89
CA GLN A 224 4.68 -19.28 16.06
C GLN A 224 4.68 -18.31 14.88
N TRP A 225 3.58 -17.57 14.69
CA TRP A 225 3.49 -16.61 13.59
C TRP A 225 4.01 -15.24 14.03
N VAL A 226 5.29 -15.00 13.76
CA VAL A 226 5.98 -13.73 14.07
C VAL A 226 6.09 -12.87 12.81
N ARG A 227 5.36 -11.77 12.78
CA ARG A 227 5.22 -10.85 11.64
C ARG A 227 6.05 -9.59 11.88
N SER A 228 6.84 -9.23 10.87
CA SER A 228 7.67 -8.01 10.87
C SER A 228 6.90 -6.92 10.13
N GLU A 229 6.07 -6.16 10.85
CA GLU A 229 5.17 -5.16 10.26
C GLU A 229 4.72 -4.13 11.30
N ASP A 230 4.24 -2.97 10.84
CA ASP A 230 3.63 -1.98 11.72
C ASP A 230 2.22 -2.44 12.13
N PHE A 231 1.98 -2.62 13.43
CA PHE A 231 0.67 -3.01 13.96
C PHE A 231 -0.46 -2.04 13.56
N THR A 232 -0.15 -0.76 13.31
CA THR A 232 -1.13 0.25 12.85
C THR A 232 -1.62 0.01 11.43
N THR A 233 -0.93 -0.82 10.64
CA THR A 233 -1.33 -1.17 9.26
C THR A 233 -1.50 -2.68 9.07
N ALA A 234 -1.02 -3.49 10.01
CA ALA A 234 -1.08 -4.95 10.02
C ALA A 234 -2.49 -5.51 9.78
N LYS A 235 -2.68 -6.27 8.71
CA LYS A 235 -3.98 -6.92 8.46
C LYS A 235 -4.18 -8.10 9.41
N LEU A 236 -5.17 -7.96 10.29
CA LEU A 236 -5.55 -8.95 11.31
C LEU A 236 -6.95 -9.50 10.99
N ALA A 237 -7.02 -10.54 10.16
CA ALA A 237 -8.29 -11.17 9.77
C ALA A 237 -8.91 -11.99 10.91
N GLU A 238 -8.09 -12.53 11.80
CA GLU A 238 -8.54 -13.44 12.87
C GLU A 238 -9.15 -12.74 14.09
N ARG A 239 -9.94 -13.50 14.85
CA ARG A 239 -10.42 -13.15 16.20
C ARG A 239 -9.65 -13.96 17.24
N TYR A 240 -9.23 -13.30 18.31
CA TYR A 240 -8.36 -13.88 19.34
C TYR A 240 -9.12 -14.22 20.62
N ASP A 241 -8.65 -15.27 21.31
CA ASP A 241 -9.11 -15.71 22.63
C ASP A 241 -8.41 -14.95 23.77
N LEU A 242 -7.19 -14.48 23.49
CA LEU A 242 -6.37 -13.68 24.41
C LEU A 242 -5.63 -12.61 23.61
N VAL A 243 -5.62 -11.38 24.12
CA VAL A 243 -4.61 -10.41 23.75
C VAL A 243 -3.79 -10.14 25.00
N ILE A 244 -2.47 -10.21 24.91
CA ILE A 244 -1.59 -9.91 26.03
C ILE A 244 -0.33 -9.24 25.52
N GLY A 245 0.11 -8.16 26.17
CA GLY A 245 1.33 -7.48 25.75
C GLY A 245 1.59 -6.14 26.42
N ASN A 246 2.62 -5.45 25.95
CA ASN A 246 3.03 -4.13 26.38
C ASN A 246 3.07 -3.17 25.17
N PRO A 247 1.95 -2.49 24.84
CA PRO A 247 1.93 -1.53 23.75
C PRO A 247 3.00 -0.43 23.90
N PRO A 248 3.58 0.08 22.79
CA PRO A 248 4.63 1.10 22.83
C PRO A 248 4.15 2.42 23.43
N PHE A 249 4.87 2.97 24.40
CA PHE A 249 4.49 4.20 25.10
C PHE A 249 4.88 5.42 24.27
N SER A 250 3.96 5.88 23.41
CA SER A 250 4.15 7.09 22.62
C SER A 250 2.91 7.97 22.59
N ASN A 251 3.10 9.28 22.64
CA ASN A 251 2.06 10.28 22.41
C ASN A 251 1.81 10.56 20.93
N ARG A 252 2.57 9.94 20.02
CA ARG A 252 2.36 10.03 18.56
C ARG A 252 0.91 9.71 18.24
N THR A 253 0.29 10.58 17.46
CA THR A 253 -1.08 10.38 16.99
C THR A 253 -1.12 9.38 15.84
N VAL A 254 -1.96 8.36 15.92
CA VAL A 254 -2.22 7.45 14.79
C VAL A 254 -3.39 7.98 13.99
N ARG A 255 -3.15 8.21 12.70
CA ARG A 255 -4.18 8.63 11.74
C ARG A 255 -4.36 7.55 10.68
N GLY A 256 -5.61 7.31 10.31
CA GLY A 256 -5.96 6.30 9.32
C GLY A 256 -7.37 6.53 8.77
N THR A 257 -7.66 5.88 7.65
CA THR A 257 -8.98 5.94 6.99
C THR A 257 -10.02 5.03 7.63
N ASP A 258 -9.58 4.09 8.47
CA ASP A 258 -10.41 3.17 9.26
C ASP A 258 -11.06 3.88 10.46
N GLU A 259 -12.06 3.24 11.06
CA GLU A 259 -12.86 3.81 12.15
C GLU A 259 -12.00 4.32 13.31
N LEU A 260 -11.02 3.52 13.75
CA LEU A 260 -10.09 3.90 14.81
C LEU A 260 -9.10 4.97 14.36
N GLY A 261 -8.61 4.94 13.12
CA GLY A 261 -7.66 5.91 12.60
C GLY A 261 -8.25 7.32 12.45
N ARG A 262 -9.57 7.43 12.25
CA ARG A 262 -10.27 8.73 12.21
C ARG A 262 -10.35 9.41 13.57
N LEU A 263 -10.24 8.65 14.66
CA LEU A 263 -10.31 9.18 16.02
C LEU A 263 -9.03 9.91 16.44
N GLY A 264 -7.91 9.67 15.75
CA GLY A 264 -6.63 10.32 16.09
C GLY A 264 -6.15 9.97 17.50
N LEU A 265 -6.22 8.69 17.88
CA LEU A 265 -5.76 8.22 19.19
C LEU A 265 -4.23 8.23 19.25
N SER A 266 -3.64 8.44 20.43
CA SER A 266 -2.21 8.22 20.62
C SER A 266 -1.85 6.74 20.40
N LEU A 267 -0.62 6.44 20.00
CA LEU A 267 -0.15 5.11 19.60
C LEU A 267 -0.54 3.99 20.58
N HIS A 268 -0.27 4.17 21.87
CA HIS A 268 -0.60 3.17 22.90
C HIS A 268 -2.12 2.94 23.03
N ASP A 269 -2.92 4.01 23.02
CA ASP A 269 -4.39 3.91 23.10
C ASP A 269 -4.97 3.27 21.83
N TYR A 270 -4.41 3.58 20.65
CA TYR A 270 -4.78 2.95 19.39
C TYR A 270 -4.48 1.43 19.43
N PHE A 271 -3.29 1.04 19.91
CA PHE A 271 -2.92 -0.37 20.06
C PHE A 271 -3.89 -1.13 20.96
N ILE A 272 -4.26 -0.54 22.11
CA ILE A 272 -5.21 -1.14 23.05
C ILE A 272 -6.59 -1.29 22.38
N ALA A 273 -7.14 -0.20 21.84
CA ALA A 273 -8.48 -0.21 21.23
C ALA A 273 -8.56 -1.17 20.02
N ARG A 274 -7.55 -1.15 19.15
CA ARG A 274 -7.46 -2.07 18.00
C ARG A 274 -7.31 -3.52 18.43
N SER A 275 -6.53 -3.80 19.47
CA SER A 275 -6.37 -5.17 19.93
C SER A 275 -7.65 -5.71 20.55
N ILE A 276 -8.36 -4.89 21.33
CA ILE A 276 -9.67 -5.24 21.91
C ILE A 276 -10.70 -5.52 20.81
N SER A 277 -10.72 -4.75 19.71
CA SER A 277 -11.65 -4.98 18.59
C SER A 277 -11.40 -6.29 17.83
N ARG A 278 -10.23 -6.93 18.05
CA ARG A 278 -9.89 -8.24 17.49
C ARG A 278 -10.17 -9.39 18.46
N LEU A 279 -10.65 -9.14 19.66
CA LEU A 279 -11.13 -10.19 20.55
C LEU A 279 -12.43 -10.79 20.04
N ARG A 280 -12.66 -12.07 20.35
CA ARG A 280 -14.00 -12.64 20.27
C ARG A 280 -14.86 -12.20 21.46
N PRO A 281 -16.20 -12.29 21.33
CA PRO A 281 -17.11 -12.13 22.46
C PRO A 281 -16.68 -12.91 23.71
N GLY A 282 -16.57 -12.23 24.84
CA GLY A 282 -16.18 -12.80 26.13
C GLY A 282 -14.69 -13.03 26.33
N ALA A 283 -13.84 -12.91 25.30
CA ALA A 283 -12.40 -13.02 25.44
C ALA A 283 -11.79 -11.81 26.16
N VAL A 284 -10.56 -11.95 26.63
CA VAL A 284 -9.91 -11.01 27.54
C VAL A 284 -8.66 -10.43 26.91
N ALA A 285 -8.44 -9.14 27.10
CA ALA A 285 -7.18 -8.47 26.82
C ALA A 285 -6.51 -8.01 28.12
N MET A 286 -5.19 -8.13 28.17
CA MET A 286 -4.37 -7.68 29.30
C MET A 286 -3.20 -6.86 28.79
N PHE A 287 -3.03 -5.64 29.28
CA PHE A 287 -1.97 -4.74 28.81
C PHE A 287 -1.15 -4.18 29.96
N VAL A 288 0.15 -4.04 29.74
CA VAL A 288 0.98 -3.07 30.46
C VAL A 288 0.94 -1.77 29.67
N THR A 289 0.49 -0.67 30.25
CA THR A 289 0.43 0.64 29.56
C THR A 289 0.88 1.75 30.50
N SER A 290 1.22 2.91 29.95
CA SER A 290 1.46 4.10 30.78
C SER A 290 0.17 4.56 31.46
N ARG A 291 0.29 5.22 32.62
CA ARG A 291 -0.85 5.80 33.34
C ARG A 291 -1.77 6.71 32.52
N TRP A 292 -1.26 7.24 31.40
CA TRP A 292 -1.97 8.19 30.57
C TRP A 292 -3.22 7.59 29.90
N THR A 293 -3.25 6.29 29.62
CA THR A 293 -4.48 5.63 29.12
C THR A 293 -5.67 5.88 30.07
N MET A 294 -5.42 5.83 31.38
CA MET A 294 -6.46 5.99 32.40
C MET A 294 -6.62 7.43 32.88
N ASP A 295 -5.54 8.20 33.01
CA ASP A 295 -5.56 9.51 33.67
C ASP A 295 -5.79 10.70 32.72
N LYS A 296 -5.76 10.51 31.39
CA LYS A 296 -6.07 11.59 30.43
C LYS A 296 -7.45 12.20 30.70
N SER A 297 -7.52 13.52 30.75
CA SER A 297 -8.79 14.26 30.88
C SER A 297 -9.72 13.99 29.70
N ASP A 298 -9.17 13.86 28.49
CA ASP A 298 -9.93 13.37 27.35
C ASP A 298 -10.24 11.88 27.53
N ALA A 299 -11.52 11.54 27.40
CA ALA A 299 -12.02 10.19 27.54
C ALA A 299 -12.26 9.49 26.19
N GLY A 300 -11.81 10.07 25.06
CA GLY A 300 -12.07 9.55 23.72
C GLY A 300 -11.69 8.08 23.57
N ALA A 301 -10.42 7.73 23.85
CA ALA A 301 -9.95 6.35 23.82
C ALA A 301 -10.75 5.43 24.76
N ARG A 302 -11.01 5.87 25.99
CA ARG A 302 -11.75 5.07 26.99
C ARG A 302 -13.19 4.81 26.57
N ARG A 303 -13.86 5.80 26.00
CA ARG A 303 -15.23 5.67 25.46
C ARG A 303 -15.29 4.71 24.29
N THR A 304 -14.36 4.83 23.33
CA THR A 304 -14.27 3.90 22.20
C THR A 304 -14.04 2.46 22.64
N ILE A 305 -13.18 2.23 23.64
CA ILE A 305 -13.00 0.89 24.21
C ILE A 305 -14.30 0.41 24.88
N PHE A 306 -14.98 1.27 25.64
CA PHE A 306 -16.19 0.93 26.37
C PHE A 306 -17.38 0.53 25.49
N GLU A 307 -17.43 1.03 24.25
CA GLU A 307 -18.44 0.64 23.25
C GLU A 307 -18.45 -0.87 22.99
N THR A 308 -17.30 -1.54 23.06
CA THR A 308 -17.16 -2.97 22.70
C THR A 308 -16.61 -3.86 23.81
N ALA A 309 -16.10 -3.30 24.90
CA ALA A 309 -15.51 -4.05 26.00
C ALA A 309 -15.80 -3.44 27.37
N ASP A 310 -15.81 -4.29 28.39
CA ASP A 310 -15.81 -3.88 29.79
C ASP A 310 -14.40 -3.80 30.32
N PHE A 311 -14.14 -2.75 31.11
CA PHE A 311 -12.98 -2.70 31.96
C PHE A 311 -13.23 -3.59 33.19
N VAL A 312 -12.49 -4.70 33.28
CA VAL A 312 -12.59 -5.65 34.40
C VAL A 312 -11.90 -5.08 35.65
N GLY A 313 -10.81 -4.34 35.43
CA GLY A 313 -10.03 -3.68 36.46
C GLY A 313 -8.55 -3.60 36.08
N GLY A 314 -7.74 -3.05 36.98
CA GLY A 314 -6.31 -2.94 36.76
C GLY A 314 -5.54 -2.68 38.05
N ALA A 315 -4.22 -2.69 37.95
CA ALA A 315 -3.31 -2.35 39.05
C ALA A 315 -2.33 -1.27 38.59
N ARG A 316 -2.14 -0.22 39.40
CA ARG A 316 -1.15 0.84 39.17
C ARG A 316 0.14 0.50 39.91
N LEU A 317 1.25 0.47 39.18
CA LEU A 317 2.56 0.13 39.72
C LEU A 317 3.31 1.39 40.18
N PRO A 318 4.22 1.26 41.15
CA PRO A 318 5.03 2.39 41.58
C PRO A 318 6.03 2.80 40.50
N ALA A 319 6.38 4.09 40.48
CA ALA A 319 7.47 4.61 39.64
C ALA A 319 8.78 3.83 39.94
N GLY A 320 9.49 3.47 38.87
CA GLY A 320 10.69 2.64 38.94
C GLY A 320 10.44 1.14 38.89
N ALA A 321 9.19 0.67 38.80
CA ALA A 321 8.88 -0.76 38.64
C ALA A 321 9.49 -1.40 37.37
N MET A 322 9.86 -0.59 36.38
CA MET A 322 10.52 -1.03 35.14
C MET A 322 11.98 -0.55 35.03
N ARG A 323 12.56 0.06 36.08
CA ARG A 323 13.88 0.68 36.02
C ARG A 323 14.98 -0.32 35.71
N ASP A 324 15.02 -1.43 36.45
CA ASP A 324 16.12 -2.38 36.39
C ASP A 324 16.16 -3.12 35.04
N ASP A 325 15.02 -3.39 34.41
CA ASP A 325 14.96 -4.16 33.16
C ASP A 325 14.80 -3.29 31.91
N ALA A 326 14.08 -2.17 32.01
CA ALA A 326 13.72 -1.31 30.88
C ALA A 326 14.32 0.11 30.94
N GLY A 327 14.96 0.49 32.05
CA GLY A 327 15.66 1.77 32.19
C GLY A 327 14.73 2.99 32.27
N THR A 328 13.49 2.80 32.74
CA THR A 328 12.48 3.86 32.82
C THR A 328 11.76 3.89 34.16
N ASP A 329 11.40 5.10 34.60
CA ASP A 329 10.66 5.37 35.84
C ASP A 329 9.17 5.69 35.60
N VAL A 330 8.72 5.57 34.36
CA VAL A 330 7.33 5.83 33.97
C VAL A 330 6.38 5.01 34.86
N VAL A 331 5.35 5.67 35.38
CA VAL A 331 4.26 5.01 36.08
C VAL A 331 3.43 4.23 35.09
N VAL A 332 3.34 2.92 35.31
CA VAL A 332 2.61 1.98 34.45
C VAL A 332 1.44 1.35 35.17
N ASP A 333 0.40 1.04 34.39
CA ASP A 333 -0.79 0.34 34.82
C ASP A 333 -0.85 -1.03 34.10
N VAL A 334 -1.24 -2.08 34.83
CA VAL A 334 -1.65 -3.36 34.25
C VAL A 334 -3.17 -3.35 34.16
N LEU A 335 -3.72 -3.33 32.95
CA LEU A 335 -5.16 -3.18 32.69
C LEU A 335 -5.75 -4.45 32.10
N VAL A 336 -6.97 -4.79 32.50
CA VAL A 336 -7.69 -5.99 32.06
C VAL A 336 -9.04 -5.61 31.49
N PHE A 337 -9.30 -6.06 30.26
CA PHE A 337 -10.54 -5.79 29.53
C PHE A 337 -11.19 -7.10 29.10
N ARG A 338 -12.52 -7.13 29.03
CA ARG A 338 -13.29 -8.24 28.48
C ARG A 338 -14.14 -7.75 27.34
N SER A 339 -14.01 -8.36 26.17
CA SER A 339 -14.88 -8.07 25.04
C SER A 339 -16.32 -8.48 25.35
N ARG A 340 -17.26 -7.56 25.10
CA ARG A 340 -18.69 -7.75 25.35
C ARG A 340 -19.31 -8.62 24.24
N ALA A 341 -20.25 -9.49 24.59
CA ALA A 341 -21.03 -10.20 23.59
C ALA A 341 -22.07 -9.28 22.93
N PRO A 342 -22.44 -9.50 21.66
CA PRO A 342 -23.54 -8.75 21.03
C PRO A 342 -24.83 -8.85 21.86
N GLY A 343 -25.40 -7.70 22.23
CA GLY A 343 -26.65 -7.62 23.01
C GLY A 343 -26.50 -7.78 24.52
N GLU A 344 -25.28 -7.92 25.04
CA GLU A 344 -25.02 -7.82 26.49
C GLU A 344 -25.03 -6.35 26.92
N ASP A 345 -25.52 -6.08 28.14
CA ASP A 345 -25.59 -4.71 28.68
C ASP A 345 -24.21 -4.15 29.00
N ALA A 346 -24.08 -2.82 28.92
CA ALA A 346 -22.88 -2.08 29.29
C ALA A 346 -22.51 -2.33 30.77
N GLY A 347 -21.22 -2.57 31.04
CA GLY A 347 -20.69 -2.71 32.40
C GLY A 347 -20.49 -1.38 33.10
N ASP A 348 -19.61 -1.35 34.09
CA ASP A 348 -19.33 -0.14 34.85
C ASP A 348 -18.61 0.92 34.00
N ALA A 349 -19.17 2.14 33.97
CA ALA A 349 -18.65 3.29 33.25
C ALA A 349 -17.82 4.25 34.14
N THR A 350 -17.68 3.98 35.45
CA THR A 350 -16.96 4.88 36.38
C THR A 350 -15.53 5.19 35.93
N TRP A 351 -14.83 4.21 35.36
CA TRP A 351 -13.46 4.34 34.85
C TRP A 351 -13.32 5.27 33.63
N LEU A 352 -14.41 5.72 33.02
CA LEU A 352 -14.35 6.73 31.95
C LEU A 352 -13.94 8.10 32.49
N ASP A 353 -14.27 8.37 33.75
CA ASP A 353 -14.09 9.66 34.40
C ASP A 353 -12.76 9.78 35.16
N VAL A 354 -12.33 11.02 35.37
CA VAL A 354 -11.24 11.37 36.29
C VAL A 354 -11.81 12.03 37.55
N ALA A 355 -11.16 11.81 38.69
CA ALA A 355 -11.49 12.38 39.99
C ALA A 355 -10.31 13.20 40.54
N ALA A 356 -10.63 14.26 41.29
CA ALA A 356 -9.64 15.04 42.02
C ALA A 356 -9.38 14.39 43.39
N LEU A 357 -8.12 14.33 43.80
CA LEU A 357 -7.72 13.90 45.14
C LEU A 357 -7.54 15.15 46.01
N GLU A 358 -8.58 15.49 46.79
CA GLU A 358 -8.66 16.77 47.50
C GLU A 358 -7.45 17.04 48.44
N ASP A 359 -6.91 16.01 49.09
CA ASP A 359 -5.80 16.13 50.06
C ASP A 359 -4.39 16.18 49.42
N THR A 360 -4.29 16.47 48.12
CA THR A 360 -3.02 16.43 47.37
C THR A 360 -2.62 17.77 46.74
N ASP A 361 -3.31 18.86 47.07
CA ASP A 361 -2.97 20.18 46.55
C ASP A 361 -1.65 20.70 47.17
N GLU A 362 -0.60 20.81 46.35
CA GLU A 362 0.69 21.41 46.70
C GLU A 362 0.90 22.82 46.12
N GLY A 363 -0.20 23.50 45.76
CA GLY A 363 -0.18 24.83 45.12
C GLY A 363 -0.38 24.81 43.60
N GLU A 364 -0.52 23.61 43.02
CA GLU A 364 -0.79 23.35 41.59
C GLU A 364 -2.24 22.85 41.35
N GLY A 365 -3.07 22.85 42.40
CA GLY A 365 -4.37 22.19 42.42
C GLY A 365 -4.27 20.71 42.83
N PRO A 366 -5.40 20.03 43.11
CA PRO A 366 -5.38 18.62 43.49
C PRO A 366 -4.99 17.72 42.31
N LEU A 367 -4.28 16.63 42.62
CA LEU A 367 -3.97 15.57 41.65
C LEU A 367 -5.27 15.04 41.01
N ARG A 368 -5.27 14.93 39.69
CA ARG A 368 -6.37 14.34 38.93
C ARG A 368 -5.93 12.99 38.39
N ILE A 369 -6.66 11.94 38.78
CA ILE A 369 -6.42 10.56 38.34
C ILE A 369 -7.72 9.91 37.91
N ASN A 370 -7.62 8.77 37.23
CA ASN A 370 -8.80 7.99 36.90
C ASN A 370 -9.65 7.66 38.14
N ARG A 371 -10.98 7.79 38.04
CA ARG A 371 -11.90 7.53 39.15
C ARG A 371 -11.79 6.10 39.67
N TYR A 372 -11.53 5.11 38.81
CA TYR A 372 -11.29 3.74 39.26
C TYR A 372 -10.15 3.64 40.27
N PHE A 373 -9.00 4.26 39.99
CA PHE A 373 -7.86 4.21 40.91
C PHE A 373 -8.06 5.07 42.16
N ALA A 374 -8.82 6.16 42.07
CA ALA A 374 -9.21 6.96 43.24
C ALA A 374 -10.10 6.16 44.21
N GLU A 375 -11.02 5.34 43.68
CA GLU A 375 -11.97 4.57 44.48
C GLU A 375 -11.46 3.17 44.88
N ASN A 376 -10.39 2.68 44.23
CA ASN A 376 -9.80 1.36 44.46
C ASN A 376 -8.34 1.45 44.90
N GLY A 377 -8.06 2.11 46.02
CA GLY A 377 -6.70 2.31 46.54
C GLY A 377 -5.90 1.01 46.76
N GLN A 378 -6.56 -0.13 47.00
CA GLN A 378 -5.94 -1.46 47.09
C GLN A 378 -5.32 -1.96 45.76
N GLN A 379 -5.68 -1.33 44.64
CA GLN A 379 -5.12 -1.57 43.32
C GLN A 379 -3.99 -0.61 42.96
N VAL A 380 -3.62 0.31 43.86
CA VAL A 380 -2.48 1.22 43.71
C VAL A 380 -1.34 0.70 44.57
N LEU A 381 -0.28 0.20 43.93
CA LEU A 381 0.87 -0.44 44.60
C LEU A 381 1.93 0.59 45.01
N GLY A 382 1.48 1.65 45.67
CA GLY A 382 2.29 2.79 46.06
C GLY A 382 1.40 3.90 46.61
N ARG A 383 1.89 5.14 46.57
CA ARG A 383 1.12 6.32 47.00
C ARG A 383 1.03 7.34 45.88
N HIS A 384 -0.15 7.90 45.65
CA HIS A 384 -0.31 9.08 44.80
C HIS A 384 0.50 10.24 45.40
N ASP A 385 1.37 10.85 44.59
CA ASP A 385 2.25 11.93 45.04
C ASP A 385 2.62 12.85 43.88
N TRP A 386 3.13 14.04 44.20
CA TRP A 386 3.78 14.90 43.23
C TRP A 386 5.27 14.54 43.09
N THR A 387 5.80 14.75 41.90
CA THR A 387 7.23 14.74 41.59
C THR A 387 7.56 15.91 40.67
N SER A 388 8.83 16.22 40.50
CA SER A 388 9.27 17.23 39.53
C SER A 388 9.78 16.52 38.27
N GLY A 389 9.09 16.76 37.15
CA GLY A 389 9.48 16.31 35.82
C GLY A 389 10.23 17.41 35.05
N GLN A 390 10.61 17.11 33.81
CA GLN A 390 11.34 18.04 32.93
C GLN A 390 10.54 19.31 32.55
N PHE A 391 9.22 19.30 32.74
CA PHE A 391 8.31 20.41 32.43
C PHE A 391 7.62 21.00 33.67
N GLY A 392 8.06 20.63 34.88
CA GLY A 392 7.49 21.09 36.13
C GLY A 392 6.84 19.98 36.98
N PRO A 393 6.01 20.34 37.97
CA PRO A 393 5.32 19.39 38.82
C PRO A 393 4.43 18.44 38.01
N GLU A 394 4.60 17.14 38.26
CA GLU A 394 3.79 16.09 37.65
C GLU A 394 3.45 14.99 38.67
N TYR A 395 2.51 14.12 38.33
CA TYR A 395 2.12 13.02 39.22
C TYR A 395 3.10 11.86 39.14
N THR A 396 3.30 11.22 40.29
CA THR A 396 3.96 9.91 40.42
C THR A 396 3.16 8.95 41.30
N CYS A 397 3.39 7.65 41.11
CA CYS A 397 3.01 6.64 42.09
C CYS A 397 4.27 6.29 42.91
N LYS A 398 4.44 6.92 44.07
CA LYS A 398 5.63 6.75 44.89
C LYS A 398 5.66 5.35 45.50
N ALA A 399 6.77 4.64 45.28
CA ALA A 399 6.99 3.32 45.86
C ALA A 399 6.86 3.34 47.39
N ASN A 400 6.21 2.33 47.94
CA ASN A 400 6.20 2.08 49.38
C ASN A 400 7.37 1.13 49.73
N PRO A 401 8.39 1.57 50.48
CA PRO A 401 9.57 0.75 50.79
C PRO A 401 9.28 -0.54 51.56
N LEU A 402 8.11 -0.64 52.19
CA LEU A 402 7.68 -1.82 52.93
C LEU A 402 6.83 -2.79 52.09
N GLN A 403 6.50 -2.42 50.85
CA GLN A 403 5.68 -3.22 49.95
C GLN A 403 6.57 -3.81 48.86
N MET A 404 6.73 -5.13 48.89
CA MET A 404 7.45 -5.85 47.84
C MET A 404 6.52 -6.08 46.65
N LEU A 405 6.95 -5.69 45.46
CA LEU A 405 6.12 -5.72 44.25
C LEU A 405 5.76 -7.16 43.83
N ASP A 406 6.67 -8.11 44.08
CA ASP A 406 6.51 -9.53 43.78
C ASP A 406 5.39 -10.21 44.58
N GLU A 407 5.06 -9.70 45.76
CA GLU A 407 3.90 -10.12 46.55
C GLU A 407 2.66 -9.28 46.23
N ALA A 408 2.84 -7.97 46.10
CA ALA A 408 1.73 -7.03 46.00
C ALA A 408 0.98 -7.10 44.66
N LEU A 409 1.69 -7.28 43.55
CA LEU A 409 1.09 -7.33 42.21
C LEU A 409 0.22 -8.57 41.99
N PRO A 410 0.66 -9.80 42.31
CA PRO A 410 -0.21 -10.98 42.23
C PRO A 410 -1.46 -10.88 43.10
N LEU A 411 -1.36 -10.27 44.30
CA LEU A 411 -2.51 -10.04 45.17
C LEU A 411 -3.51 -9.04 44.57
N ALA A 412 -3.04 -7.95 43.98
CA ALA A 412 -3.86 -6.96 43.30
C ALA A 412 -4.60 -7.55 42.10
N LEU A 413 -3.87 -8.25 41.22
CA LEU A 413 -4.45 -8.91 40.05
C LEU A 413 -5.40 -10.05 40.45
N GLY A 414 -5.07 -10.83 41.48
CA GLY A 414 -5.90 -11.93 41.97
C GLY A 414 -7.32 -11.51 42.38
N ARG A 415 -7.53 -10.26 42.83
CA ARG A 415 -8.86 -9.70 43.12
C ARG A 415 -9.74 -9.56 41.88
N LEU A 416 -9.14 -9.48 40.70
CA LEU A 416 -9.84 -9.38 39.41
C LEU A 416 -10.28 -10.76 38.88
N SER A 417 -9.69 -11.84 39.37
CA SER A 417 -9.85 -13.19 38.79
C SER A 417 -11.29 -13.71 38.76
N SER A 418 -12.16 -13.24 39.65
CA SER A 418 -13.58 -13.60 39.71
C SER A 418 -14.51 -12.68 38.93
N LEU A 419 -14.02 -11.53 38.45
CA LEU A 419 -14.83 -10.50 37.80
C LEU A 419 -15.09 -10.81 36.32
N ALA A 420 -14.27 -11.66 35.70
CA ALA A 420 -14.49 -12.17 34.36
C ALA A 420 -13.97 -13.61 34.21
N ARG A 421 -14.48 -14.33 33.21
CA ARG A 421 -14.08 -15.70 32.88
C ARG A 421 -13.80 -15.82 31.39
N PHE A 422 -12.75 -16.53 31.03
CA PHE A 422 -12.50 -16.88 29.63
C PHE A 422 -13.62 -17.79 29.11
N PRO A 423 -14.03 -17.61 27.84
CA PRO A 423 -14.95 -18.54 27.20
C PRO A 423 -14.29 -19.92 27.04
N ALA A 424 -15.10 -20.94 26.77
CA ALA A 424 -14.56 -22.25 26.41
C ALA A 424 -13.64 -22.11 25.18
N PRO A 425 -12.45 -22.72 25.20
CA PRO A 425 -11.54 -22.65 24.07
C PRO A 425 -12.22 -23.29 22.86
N GLN A 426 -12.20 -22.61 21.72
CA GLN A 426 -12.52 -23.28 20.47
C GLN A 426 -11.44 -24.34 20.22
N THR A 427 -11.83 -25.54 19.84
CA THR A 427 -10.90 -26.61 19.49
C THR A 427 -9.94 -26.12 18.41
N LEU A 428 -8.68 -25.98 18.80
CA LEU A 428 -7.58 -25.63 17.92
C LEU A 428 -6.95 -26.91 17.41
N ASP A 429 -7.10 -27.16 16.11
CA ASP A 429 -6.15 -28.00 15.40
C ASP A 429 -4.97 -27.10 15.02
N MET A 430 -3.88 -27.18 15.79
CA MET A 430 -2.67 -26.37 15.57
C MET A 430 -2.05 -26.60 14.18
N ALA A 431 -2.20 -27.81 13.63
CA ALA A 431 -1.75 -28.11 12.27
C ALA A 431 -2.67 -27.45 11.23
N ALA A 432 -3.99 -27.51 11.44
CA ALA A 432 -4.95 -26.82 10.57
C ALA A 432 -4.84 -25.29 10.67
N VAL A 433 -4.45 -24.73 11.82
CA VAL A 433 -4.17 -23.30 11.96
C VAL A 433 -2.91 -22.92 11.20
N GLN A 434 -1.81 -23.66 11.36
CA GLN A 434 -0.58 -23.47 10.57
C GLN A 434 -0.82 -23.66 9.06
N GLU A 435 -1.67 -24.59 8.64
CA GLU A 435 -2.13 -24.73 7.24
C GLU A 435 -3.11 -23.62 6.83
N SER A 436 -3.98 -23.14 7.72
CA SER A 436 -4.96 -22.07 7.42
C SER A 436 -4.33 -20.69 7.33
N HIS A 437 -3.15 -20.48 7.92
CA HIS A 437 -2.29 -19.34 7.59
C HIS A 437 -1.85 -19.34 6.11
N GLY A 438 -2.10 -20.44 5.37
CA GLY A 438 -2.03 -20.57 3.91
C GLY A 438 -3.39 -20.61 3.18
N ALA A 439 -4.52 -20.47 3.87
CA ALA A 439 -5.88 -20.52 3.29
C ALA A 439 -6.91 -19.59 4.00
N GLU A 440 -6.64 -18.29 4.11
CA GLU A 440 -7.66 -17.27 4.42
C GLU A 440 -8.57 -17.03 3.20
N ILE A 441 -9.90 -17.06 3.35
CA ILE A 441 -10.84 -16.72 2.27
C ILE A 441 -11.24 -15.23 2.35
N GLY A 442 -11.20 -14.45 1.25
CA GLY A 442 -11.51 -13.01 1.27
C GLY A 442 -11.11 -12.25 -0.01
N THR A 443 -11.18 -10.91 -0.05
CA THR A 443 -10.92 -10.17 -1.30
C THR A 443 -9.42 -9.85 -1.50
N ALA A 444 -9.03 -9.41 -2.71
CA ALA A 444 -7.67 -8.91 -2.98
C ALA A 444 -7.31 -7.68 -2.12
N ALA A 445 -8.31 -6.88 -1.72
CA ALA A 445 -8.15 -5.77 -0.78
C ALA A 445 -7.87 -6.25 0.66
N ASP A 446 -8.31 -7.46 1.03
CA ASP A 446 -8.19 -8.01 2.40
C ASP A 446 -6.91 -8.84 2.62
N GLY A 447 -6.15 -9.15 1.56
CA GLY A 447 -4.92 -9.95 1.66
C GLY A 447 -5.15 -11.46 1.80
N ALA A 448 -6.38 -11.92 1.57
CA ALA A 448 -6.77 -13.31 1.73
C ALA A 448 -6.06 -14.26 0.76
N LEU A 449 -5.75 -15.47 1.24
CA LEU A 449 -5.11 -16.54 0.47
C LEU A 449 -6.04 -17.27 -0.50
N LEU A 450 -7.35 -17.15 -0.41
CA LEU A 450 -8.33 -17.80 -1.28
C LEU A 450 -9.41 -16.76 -1.58
N LYS A 451 -9.34 -16.13 -2.74
CA LYS A 451 -10.35 -15.12 -3.09
C LYS A 451 -11.59 -15.76 -3.68
N GLU A 452 -12.68 -15.00 -3.74
CA GLU A 452 -13.89 -15.40 -4.48
C GLU A 452 -13.49 -15.96 -5.85
N GLY A 453 -14.03 -17.13 -6.21
CA GLY A 453 -13.67 -17.88 -7.42
C GLY A 453 -12.49 -18.85 -7.27
N SER A 454 -11.69 -18.79 -6.20
CA SER A 454 -10.51 -19.66 -6.02
C SER A 454 -10.88 -21.14 -5.90
N TYR A 455 -10.10 -21.99 -6.57
CA TYR A 455 -10.21 -23.45 -6.42
C TYR A 455 -9.36 -23.98 -5.25
N LEU A 456 -9.84 -25.01 -4.56
CA LEU A 456 -9.05 -25.72 -3.55
C LEU A 456 -9.35 -27.23 -3.53
N LEU A 457 -8.37 -28.00 -3.07
CA LEU A 457 -8.53 -29.42 -2.79
C LEU A 457 -8.71 -29.63 -1.30
N HIS A 458 -9.91 -30.02 -0.88
CA HIS A 458 -10.19 -30.40 0.51
C HIS A 458 -10.46 -31.90 0.59
N LYS A 459 -9.64 -32.65 1.33
CA LYS A 459 -9.73 -34.12 1.47
C LYS A 459 -9.77 -34.87 0.13
N GLY A 460 -9.02 -34.38 -0.86
CA GLY A 460 -8.95 -34.97 -2.20
C GLY A 460 -10.15 -34.66 -3.09
N VAL A 461 -11.01 -33.71 -2.72
CA VAL A 461 -12.19 -33.30 -3.47
C VAL A 461 -12.06 -31.82 -3.87
N LEU A 462 -12.37 -31.52 -5.13
CA LEU A 462 -12.28 -30.18 -5.70
C LEU A 462 -13.47 -29.30 -5.25
N HIS A 463 -13.14 -28.16 -4.67
CA HIS A 463 -14.09 -27.12 -4.27
C HIS A 463 -13.71 -25.78 -4.90
N GLN A 464 -14.67 -24.86 -4.93
CA GLN A 464 -14.49 -23.47 -5.35
C GLN A 464 -15.13 -22.55 -4.30
N ILE A 465 -14.51 -21.40 -4.07
CA ILE A 465 -15.12 -20.37 -3.23
C ILE A 465 -16.20 -19.64 -4.04
N ILE A 466 -17.44 -19.71 -3.57
CA ILE A 466 -18.59 -19.00 -4.14
C ILE A 466 -19.36 -18.35 -2.99
N ASP A 467 -19.62 -17.05 -3.09
CA ASP A 467 -20.25 -16.23 -2.05
C ASP A 467 -19.54 -16.33 -0.69
N GLY A 468 -18.20 -16.46 -0.70
CA GLY A 468 -17.38 -16.65 0.50
C GLY A 468 -17.50 -18.03 1.17
N GLU A 469 -18.28 -18.96 0.60
CA GLU A 469 -18.41 -20.34 1.08
C GLU A 469 -17.66 -21.34 0.21
N THR A 470 -17.26 -22.46 0.80
CA THR A 470 -16.62 -23.57 0.06
C THR A 470 -17.67 -24.43 -0.61
N VAL A 471 -17.84 -24.30 -1.92
CA VAL A 471 -18.82 -25.04 -2.72
C VAL A 471 -18.16 -26.18 -3.50
N LEU A 472 -18.80 -27.35 -3.48
CA LEU A 472 -18.31 -28.53 -4.21
C LEU A 472 -18.39 -28.34 -5.74
N VAL A 473 -17.27 -28.55 -6.44
CA VAL A 473 -17.25 -28.53 -7.92
C VAL A 473 -17.77 -29.87 -8.45
N LYS A 474 -18.97 -29.86 -9.03
CA LYS A 474 -19.56 -31.05 -9.66
C LYS A 474 -18.78 -31.42 -10.92
N VAL A 475 -18.25 -32.64 -10.97
CA VAL A 475 -17.59 -33.22 -12.16
C VAL A 475 -18.53 -34.17 -12.88
N LYS A 476 -18.73 -33.97 -14.19
CA LYS A 476 -19.58 -34.81 -15.03
C LYS A 476 -19.13 -36.26 -15.01
N LYS A 477 -20.05 -37.18 -14.70
CA LYS A 477 -19.90 -38.63 -14.87
C LYS A 477 -20.91 -39.14 -15.91
N GLY A 478 -20.43 -39.73 -17.00
CA GLY A 478 -21.30 -40.28 -18.07
C GLY A 478 -22.13 -39.20 -18.78
N GLU A 479 -23.44 -39.45 -18.97
CA GLU A 479 -24.36 -38.56 -19.70
C GLU A 479 -24.95 -37.41 -18.86
N GLN A 480 -24.42 -37.15 -17.66
CA GLN A 480 -24.91 -36.06 -16.81
C GLN A 480 -24.69 -34.69 -17.45
N LYS A 481 -25.76 -33.86 -17.49
CA LYS A 481 -25.74 -32.53 -18.12
C LYS A 481 -25.09 -31.45 -17.25
N GLU A 482 -25.08 -31.60 -15.92
CA GLU A 482 -24.54 -30.63 -14.96
C GLU A 482 -23.06 -30.91 -14.60
N GLY A 483 -22.26 -29.85 -14.41
CA GLY A 483 -20.88 -29.91 -13.93
C GLY A 483 -19.79 -29.69 -14.99
N ILE A 484 -18.54 -29.60 -14.54
CA ILE A 484 -17.37 -29.46 -15.42
C ILE A 484 -16.93 -30.82 -15.98
N PHE A 485 -16.25 -30.80 -17.13
CA PHE A 485 -15.72 -32.03 -17.73
C PHE A 485 -14.58 -32.62 -16.88
N GLN A 486 -14.46 -33.95 -16.85
CA GLN A 486 -13.40 -34.64 -16.10
C GLN A 486 -11.99 -34.19 -16.51
N LYS A 487 -11.79 -33.85 -17.79
CA LYS A 487 -10.54 -33.27 -18.29
C LYS A 487 -10.23 -31.91 -17.63
N HIS A 488 -11.24 -31.04 -17.49
CA HIS A 488 -11.08 -29.72 -16.88
C HIS A 488 -10.80 -29.83 -15.38
N ALA A 489 -11.50 -30.73 -14.68
CA ALA A 489 -11.24 -30.99 -13.27
C ALA A 489 -9.78 -31.41 -13.02
N ARG A 490 -9.24 -32.31 -13.85
CA ARG A 490 -7.83 -32.74 -13.76
C ARG A 490 -6.82 -31.63 -14.04
N ILE A 491 -7.14 -30.71 -14.96
CA ILE A 491 -6.29 -29.54 -15.23
C ILE A 491 -6.28 -28.61 -14.01
N ILE A 492 -7.46 -28.29 -13.46
CA ILE A 492 -7.60 -27.47 -12.25
C ILE A 492 -6.82 -28.10 -11.08
N GLU A 493 -7.01 -29.40 -10.83
CA GLU A 493 -6.28 -30.16 -9.80
C GLU A 493 -4.75 -30.09 -9.98
N GLY A 494 -4.27 -30.07 -11.23
CA GLY A 494 -2.84 -29.96 -11.53
C GLY A 494 -2.27 -28.54 -11.37
N LEU A 495 -3.08 -27.50 -11.57
CA LEU A 495 -2.67 -26.09 -11.44
C LEU A 495 -2.72 -25.57 -9.99
N ILE A 496 -3.57 -26.14 -9.13
CA ILE A 496 -3.66 -25.73 -7.71
C ILE A 496 -2.29 -25.79 -7.00
N PRO A 497 -1.52 -26.90 -7.04
CA PRO A 497 -0.21 -26.95 -6.40
C PRO A 497 0.81 -25.97 -7.01
N VAL A 498 0.68 -25.65 -8.30
CA VAL A 498 1.55 -24.68 -8.99
C VAL A 498 1.26 -23.27 -8.45
N ARG A 499 -0.03 -22.89 -8.39
CA ARG A 499 -0.48 -21.61 -7.82
C ARG A 499 -0.03 -21.46 -6.37
N ASP A 500 -0.27 -22.47 -5.54
CA ASP A 500 -0.01 -22.41 -4.10
C ASP A 500 1.49 -22.32 -3.79
N ALA A 501 2.32 -23.04 -4.53
CA ALA A 501 3.77 -22.93 -4.42
C ALA A 501 4.29 -21.56 -4.89
N ALA A 502 3.75 -21.01 -5.99
CA ALA A 502 4.09 -19.67 -6.46
C ALA A 502 3.73 -18.60 -5.42
N ARG A 503 2.52 -18.65 -4.83
CA ARG A 503 2.12 -17.76 -3.72
C ARG A 503 3.05 -17.86 -2.52
N THR A 504 3.43 -19.07 -2.14
CA THR A 504 4.34 -19.32 -1.01
C THR A 504 5.68 -18.63 -1.23
N ILE A 505 6.24 -18.71 -2.45
CA ILE A 505 7.47 -18.01 -2.82
C ILE A 505 7.28 -16.50 -2.73
N LEU A 506 6.22 -15.95 -3.33
CA LEU A 506 5.98 -14.50 -3.33
C LEU A 506 5.82 -13.96 -1.90
N ARG A 507 5.09 -14.67 -1.04
CA ARG A 507 4.95 -14.30 0.38
C ARG A 507 6.29 -14.36 1.12
N ALA A 508 7.04 -15.44 0.97
CA ALA A 508 8.34 -15.56 1.59
C ALA A 508 9.30 -14.46 1.11
N GLN A 509 9.24 -14.08 -0.17
CA GLN A 509 10.01 -12.96 -0.70
C GLN A 509 9.56 -11.62 -0.10
N MET A 510 8.26 -11.34 -0.01
CA MET A 510 7.71 -10.13 0.61
C MET A 510 8.10 -10.00 2.10
N GLU A 511 8.10 -11.11 2.83
CA GLU A 511 8.43 -11.17 4.27
C GLU A 511 9.94 -11.31 4.54
N ASN A 512 10.75 -11.31 3.48
CA ASN A 512 12.19 -11.53 3.51
C ASN A 512 12.62 -12.85 4.20
N LEU A 513 11.86 -13.93 4.00
CA LEU A 513 12.12 -15.28 4.51
C LEU A 513 12.86 -16.15 3.48
N PRO A 514 13.56 -17.22 3.91
CA PRO A 514 14.10 -18.22 2.99
C PRO A 514 13.01 -18.88 2.13
N TYR A 515 13.20 -18.92 0.80
CA TYR A 515 12.21 -19.43 -0.16
C TYR A 515 12.73 -20.56 -1.08
N ALA A 516 13.96 -21.04 -0.86
CA ALA A 516 14.57 -22.08 -1.70
C ALA A 516 13.79 -23.41 -1.68
N ALA A 517 13.24 -23.80 -0.53
CA ALA A 517 12.38 -24.98 -0.43
C ALA A 517 11.09 -24.81 -1.26
N ALA A 518 10.45 -23.64 -1.17
CA ALA A 518 9.24 -23.33 -1.94
C ALA A 518 9.51 -23.30 -3.45
N GLN A 519 10.69 -22.83 -3.88
CA GLN A 519 11.14 -22.92 -5.29
C GLN A 519 11.30 -24.37 -5.75
N ALA A 520 11.86 -25.25 -4.90
CA ALA A 520 11.95 -26.66 -5.22
C ALA A 520 10.55 -27.30 -5.34
N ASP A 521 9.58 -26.88 -4.52
CA ASP A 521 8.20 -27.36 -4.55
C ASP A 521 7.48 -26.90 -5.82
N LEU A 522 7.59 -25.61 -6.17
CA LEU A 522 7.08 -25.06 -7.42
C LEU A 522 7.65 -25.79 -8.63
N LYS A 523 8.96 -26.06 -8.64
CA LYS A 523 9.63 -26.82 -9.71
C LYS A 523 9.04 -28.21 -9.89
N ARG A 524 8.77 -28.94 -8.79
CA ARG A 524 8.17 -30.28 -8.84
C ARG A 524 6.73 -30.23 -9.34
N ALA A 525 5.93 -29.28 -8.85
CA ALA A 525 4.54 -29.09 -9.29
C ALA A 525 4.45 -28.74 -10.78
N TYR A 526 5.23 -27.76 -11.23
CA TYR A 526 5.31 -27.34 -12.63
C TYR A 526 5.73 -28.49 -13.56
N GLN A 527 6.80 -29.21 -13.23
CA GLN A 527 7.24 -30.37 -14.03
C GLN A 527 6.19 -31.48 -14.09
N SER A 528 5.45 -31.70 -13.00
CA SER A 528 4.36 -32.67 -12.98
C SER A 528 3.24 -32.25 -13.91
N PHE A 529 2.85 -30.97 -13.88
CA PHE A 529 1.82 -30.41 -14.76
C PHE A 529 2.22 -30.51 -16.23
N VAL A 530 3.42 -30.03 -16.59
CA VAL A 530 3.89 -30.02 -17.98
C VAL A 530 4.00 -31.42 -18.57
N ARG A 531 4.46 -32.41 -17.78
CA ARG A 531 4.48 -33.82 -18.23
C ARG A 531 3.10 -34.38 -18.57
N GLN A 532 2.06 -33.91 -17.89
CA GLN A 532 0.71 -34.45 -18.01
C GLN A 532 -0.15 -33.70 -19.04
N PHE A 533 0.01 -32.37 -19.14
CA PHE A 533 -0.88 -31.51 -19.92
C PHE A 533 -0.16 -30.64 -20.98
N GLY A 534 1.18 -30.64 -21.00
CA GLY A 534 1.97 -29.71 -21.81
C GLY A 534 2.13 -28.33 -21.13
N PRO A 535 2.68 -27.34 -21.85
CA PRO A 535 2.91 -25.99 -21.32
C PRO A 535 1.64 -25.38 -20.71
N ILE A 536 1.78 -24.64 -19.61
CA ILE A 536 0.67 -23.94 -18.96
C ILE A 536 0.01 -22.96 -19.94
N ASN A 537 0.84 -22.17 -20.63
CA ASN A 537 0.45 -21.13 -21.57
C ASN A 537 0.21 -21.64 -22.99
N LEU A 538 -0.03 -22.94 -23.19
CA LEU A 538 -0.32 -23.51 -24.51
C LEU A 538 -1.44 -22.72 -25.21
N THR A 539 -1.13 -22.14 -26.37
CA THR A 539 -2.07 -21.37 -27.21
C THR A 539 -2.31 -22.09 -28.53
N ASN A 540 -3.58 -22.36 -28.83
CA ASN A 540 -4.04 -22.92 -30.09
C ASN A 540 -4.75 -21.83 -30.90
N THR A 541 -4.16 -21.43 -32.03
CA THR A 541 -4.74 -20.44 -32.95
C THR A 541 -5.41 -21.15 -34.12
N THR A 542 -6.68 -20.85 -34.37
CA THR A 542 -7.41 -21.33 -35.57
C THR A 542 -7.80 -20.13 -36.42
N THR A 543 -7.26 -20.03 -37.61
CA THR A 543 -7.69 -19.04 -38.61
C THR A 543 -8.76 -19.66 -39.50
N ARG A 544 -9.92 -19.00 -39.61
CA ARG A 544 -10.95 -19.32 -40.59
C ARG A 544 -11.06 -18.15 -41.57
N VAL A 545 -10.94 -18.43 -42.86
CA VAL A 545 -11.22 -17.47 -43.91
C VAL A 545 -12.68 -17.62 -44.29
N ASP A 546 -13.43 -16.52 -44.25
CA ASP A 546 -14.81 -16.50 -44.72
C ASP A 546 -14.83 -16.59 -46.26
N GLU A 547 -15.48 -17.63 -46.81
CA GLU A 547 -15.49 -17.90 -48.26
C GLU A 547 -16.28 -16.87 -49.07
N GLU A 548 -17.16 -16.07 -48.45
CA GLU A 548 -17.97 -15.04 -49.12
C GLU A 548 -17.34 -13.64 -49.05
N THR A 549 -16.64 -13.32 -47.96
CA THR A 549 -16.10 -11.95 -47.73
C THR A 549 -14.58 -11.85 -47.82
N GLY A 550 -13.86 -12.97 -47.77
CA GLY A 550 -12.40 -13.00 -47.73
C GLY A 550 -11.80 -12.55 -46.40
N GLU A 551 -12.61 -12.30 -45.36
CA GLU A 551 -12.11 -11.89 -44.05
C GLU A 551 -11.49 -13.07 -43.27
N GLU A 552 -10.27 -12.88 -42.78
CA GLU A 552 -9.62 -13.84 -41.88
C GLU A 552 -10.07 -13.63 -40.44
N LYS A 553 -10.77 -14.62 -39.88
CA LYS A 553 -11.16 -14.66 -38.47
C LYS A 553 -10.27 -15.63 -37.70
N SER A 554 -9.32 -15.07 -36.95
CA SER A 554 -8.47 -15.79 -36.00
C SER A 554 -9.20 -16.01 -34.67
N THR A 555 -9.22 -17.25 -34.18
CA THR A 555 -9.70 -17.60 -32.82
C THR A 555 -8.57 -18.27 -32.06
N GLN A 556 -8.15 -17.67 -30.95
CA GLN A 556 -7.16 -18.25 -30.03
C GLN A 556 -7.83 -18.96 -28.86
N ARG A 557 -7.32 -20.12 -28.46
CA ARG A 557 -7.78 -20.89 -27.30
C ARG A 557 -6.60 -21.34 -26.45
N ARG A 558 -6.72 -21.22 -25.12
CA ARG A 558 -5.72 -21.65 -24.14
C ARG A 558 -6.22 -22.85 -23.35
N PRO A 559 -6.11 -24.10 -23.87
CA PRO A 559 -6.77 -25.27 -23.30
C PRO A 559 -6.39 -25.60 -21.85
N ASN A 560 -5.19 -25.19 -21.40
CA ASN A 560 -4.70 -25.47 -20.06
C ASN A 560 -5.06 -24.37 -19.05
N LEU A 561 -5.18 -23.10 -19.47
CA LEU A 561 -5.61 -22.01 -18.60
C LEU A 561 -7.12 -21.81 -18.58
N GLN A 562 -7.81 -22.04 -19.70
CA GLN A 562 -9.26 -21.77 -19.83
C GLN A 562 -10.12 -22.46 -18.76
N PRO A 563 -9.84 -23.72 -18.34
CA PRO A 563 -10.55 -24.35 -17.21
C PRO A 563 -10.35 -23.67 -15.85
N PHE A 564 -9.33 -22.82 -15.72
CA PHE A 564 -8.90 -22.19 -14.47
C PHE A 564 -9.20 -20.67 -14.44
N TYR A 565 -9.94 -20.13 -15.42
CA TYR A 565 -10.22 -18.70 -15.54
C TYR A 565 -11.00 -18.09 -14.38
N ASP A 566 -11.83 -18.90 -13.72
CA ASP A 566 -12.60 -18.43 -12.56
C ASP A 566 -11.70 -18.29 -11.32
N ASP A 567 -10.47 -18.81 -11.35
CA ASP A 567 -9.50 -18.60 -10.29
C ASP A 567 -8.89 -17.19 -10.41
N PRO A 568 -8.90 -16.39 -9.34
CA PRO A 568 -8.38 -15.02 -9.34
C PRO A 568 -6.87 -14.95 -9.64
N ASP A 569 -6.14 -16.05 -9.45
CA ASP A 569 -4.69 -16.12 -9.63
C ASP A 569 -4.29 -16.85 -10.93
N VAL A 570 -5.23 -17.03 -11.87
CA VAL A 570 -4.94 -17.61 -13.18
C VAL A 570 -3.81 -16.90 -13.93
N TRP A 571 -3.71 -15.57 -13.79
CA TRP A 571 -2.66 -14.78 -14.43
C TRP A 571 -1.31 -14.86 -13.71
N LEU A 572 -1.31 -15.11 -12.40
CA LEU A 572 -0.08 -15.47 -11.67
C LEU A 572 0.44 -16.81 -12.18
N VAL A 573 -0.43 -17.81 -12.32
CA VAL A 573 -0.04 -19.13 -12.86
C VAL A 573 0.43 -19.04 -14.32
N SER A 574 -0.14 -18.12 -15.09
CA SER A 574 0.33 -17.84 -16.46
C SER A 574 1.72 -17.17 -16.46
N SER A 575 2.01 -16.24 -15.55
CA SER A 575 3.24 -15.45 -15.58
C SER A 575 4.51 -16.21 -15.17
N ILE A 576 4.38 -17.36 -14.51
CA ILE A 576 5.54 -18.16 -14.09
C ILE A 576 6.20 -18.94 -15.25
N GLU A 577 5.56 -19.01 -16.42
CA GLU A 577 6.08 -19.73 -17.59
C GLU A 577 6.35 -18.77 -18.75
N GLU A 578 7.60 -18.74 -19.21
CA GLU A 578 7.96 -18.09 -20.48
C GLU A 578 7.54 -19.00 -21.64
N TYR A 579 6.63 -18.53 -22.49
CA TYR A 579 6.06 -19.34 -23.56
C TYR A 579 6.27 -18.71 -24.94
N ASP A 580 6.77 -19.51 -25.87
CA ASP A 580 6.90 -19.14 -27.27
C ASP A 580 5.76 -19.76 -28.09
N GLU A 581 4.86 -18.91 -28.57
CA GLU A 581 3.68 -19.34 -29.34
C GLU A 581 4.04 -20.00 -30.67
N LYS A 582 5.19 -19.66 -31.29
CA LYS A 582 5.61 -20.21 -32.58
C LYS A 582 6.09 -21.66 -32.44
N SER A 583 6.87 -21.93 -31.40
CA SER A 583 7.40 -23.27 -31.12
C SER A 583 6.49 -24.11 -30.22
N GLN A 584 5.46 -23.50 -29.63
CA GLN A 584 4.60 -24.09 -28.59
C GLN A 584 5.40 -24.70 -27.43
N THR A 585 6.52 -24.06 -27.07
CA THR A 585 7.36 -24.50 -25.95
C THR A 585 7.28 -23.53 -24.78
N GLY A 586 7.17 -24.08 -23.57
CA GLY A 586 7.21 -23.33 -22.31
C GLY A 586 8.50 -23.60 -21.54
N ARG A 587 9.03 -22.57 -20.87
CA ARG A 587 10.20 -22.66 -20.00
C ARG A 587 9.88 -22.04 -18.62
N PRO A 588 10.50 -22.55 -17.53
CA PRO A 588 10.35 -21.94 -16.22
C PRO A 588 10.86 -20.49 -16.24
N GLY A 589 10.04 -19.55 -15.76
CA GLY A 589 10.42 -18.14 -15.64
C GLY A 589 11.28 -17.83 -14.40
N PRO A 590 11.58 -16.55 -14.15
CA PRO A 590 12.45 -16.07 -13.07
C PRO A 590 12.15 -16.60 -11.66
N ILE A 591 10.87 -16.74 -11.30
CA ILE A 591 10.43 -17.13 -9.95
C ILE A 591 11.01 -18.48 -9.48
N PHE A 592 11.44 -19.34 -10.40
CA PHE A 592 12.01 -20.66 -10.12
C PHE A 592 13.47 -20.61 -9.64
N SER A 593 14.19 -19.52 -9.88
CA SER A 593 15.63 -19.41 -9.62
C SER A 593 16.04 -18.14 -8.89
N GLU A 594 15.24 -17.07 -9.00
CA GLU A 594 15.60 -15.76 -8.46
C GLU A 594 14.43 -15.09 -7.73
N ARG A 595 14.79 -14.02 -7.01
CA ARG A 595 13.84 -13.15 -6.33
C ARG A 595 13.12 -12.30 -7.38
N VAL A 596 11.78 -12.36 -7.40
CA VAL A 596 10.93 -11.59 -8.33
C VAL A 596 10.21 -10.44 -7.63
N ILE A 597 10.08 -10.49 -6.30
CA ILE A 597 9.57 -9.39 -5.47
C ILE A 597 10.60 -9.03 -4.40
N GLN A 598 10.92 -7.74 -4.28
CA GLN A 598 11.71 -7.23 -3.17
C GLN A 598 10.82 -7.06 -1.94
N ALA A 599 11.34 -7.41 -0.76
CA ALA A 599 10.67 -7.05 0.48
C ALA A 599 10.55 -5.52 0.54
N PRO A 600 9.44 -4.96 1.06
CA PRO A 600 9.36 -3.53 1.32
C PRO A 600 10.54 -3.12 2.20
N SER A 601 11.46 -2.34 1.65
CA SER A 601 12.53 -1.73 2.43
C SER A 601 11.92 -0.54 3.17
N GLU A 602 12.18 -0.43 4.47
CA GLU A 602 12.00 0.84 5.17
C GLU A 602 12.68 1.95 4.36
N PRO A 603 11.99 3.08 4.12
CA PRO A 603 12.54 4.17 3.35
C PRO A 603 13.80 4.71 4.03
N GLU A 604 14.86 4.91 3.25
CA GLU A 604 16.03 5.64 3.73
C GLU A 604 15.65 7.11 3.84
N VAL A 605 15.64 7.62 5.07
CA VAL A 605 15.32 9.01 5.36
C VAL A 605 16.62 9.74 5.69
N HIS A 606 17.13 10.54 4.73
CA HIS A 606 18.37 11.29 4.90
C HIS A 606 18.14 12.76 5.31
N GLY A 607 16.90 13.25 5.20
CA GLY A 607 16.51 14.61 5.59
C GLY A 607 15.00 14.84 5.65
N ALA A 608 14.59 16.08 5.93
CA ALA A 608 13.19 16.45 6.13
C ALA A 608 12.32 16.27 4.88
N HIS A 609 12.89 16.45 3.69
CA HIS A 609 12.18 16.21 2.43
C HIS A 609 11.90 14.72 2.17
N ASP A 610 12.82 13.82 2.54
CA ASP A 610 12.59 12.38 2.45
C ASP A 610 11.50 11.96 3.45
N ALA A 611 11.56 12.49 4.68
CA ALA A 611 10.54 12.27 5.70
C ALA A 611 9.16 12.75 5.25
N LEU A 612 9.09 13.90 4.55
CA LEU A 612 7.85 14.42 3.95
C LEU A 612 7.30 13.47 2.89
N ALA A 613 8.14 12.94 2.01
CA ALA A 613 7.70 11.96 1.00
C ALA A 613 7.13 10.70 1.66
N VAL A 614 7.78 10.19 2.72
CA VAL A 614 7.27 9.06 3.50
C VAL A 614 5.93 9.41 4.16
N SER A 615 5.81 10.57 4.79
CA SER A 615 4.57 11.04 5.41
C SER A 615 3.42 11.11 4.39
N LEU A 616 3.67 11.65 3.20
CA LEU A 616 2.66 11.73 2.14
C LEU A 616 2.24 10.35 1.63
N HIS A 617 3.19 9.42 1.51
CA HIS A 617 2.91 8.04 1.11
C HIS A 617 2.10 7.28 2.17
N GLU A 618 2.45 7.42 3.46
CA GLU A 618 1.81 6.68 4.56
C GLU A 618 0.45 7.28 4.97
N THR A 619 0.36 8.60 5.05
CA THR A 619 -0.79 9.30 5.68
C THR A 619 -1.64 10.08 4.69
N GLY A 620 -1.17 10.27 3.45
CA GLY A 620 -1.82 11.15 2.47
C GLY A 620 -1.71 12.64 2.80
N GLY A 621 -0.88 13.03 3.77
CA GLY A 621 -0.73 14.42 4.21
C GLY A 621 0.60 14.71 4.92
N VAL A 622 0.76 15.95 5.38
CA VAL A 622 1.93 16.39 6.13
C VAL A 622 1.74 16.09 7.61
N ASP A 623 2.37 15.03 8.11
CA ASP A 623 2.37 14.63 9.51
C ASP A 623 3.73 14.95 10.16
N VAL A 624 3.78 16.08 10.86
CA VAL A 624 5.01 16.60 11.47
C VAL A 624 5.53 15.67 12.57
N GLU A 625 4.64 15.02 13.33
CA GLU A 625 5.03 14.08 14.38
C GLU A 625 5.70 12.85 13.78
N ARG A 626 5.14 12.33 12.69
CA ARG A 626 5.73 11.20 11.96
C ARG A 626 7.09 11.56 11.37
N MET A 627 7.23 12.72 10.74
CA MET A 627 8.52 13.15 10.17
C MET A 627 9.59 13.35 11.24
N ALA A 628 9.21 13.92 12.39
CA ALA A 628 10.08 14.08 13.56
C ALA A 628 10.57 12.72 14.10
N GLU A 629 9.69 11.73 14.18
CA GLU A 629 10.03 10.36 14.59
C GLU A 629 11.04 9.73 13.62
N LEU A 630 10.78 9.81 12.31
CA LEU A 630 11.64 9.23 11.27
C LEU A 630 13.07 9.78 11.33
N LEU A 631 13.21 11.06 11.66
CA LEU A 631 14.49 11.75 11.76
C LEU A 631 15.13 11.74 13.16
N GLY A 632 14.38 11.34 14.20
CA GLY A 632 14.81 11.48 15.59
C GLY A 632 15.09 12.92 16.01
N ARG A 633 14.38 13.90 15.43
CA ARG A 633 14.58 15.35 15.66
C ARG A 633 13.28 16.03 16.10
N PRO A 634 13.33 17.14 16.85
CA PRO A 634 12.14 17.92 17.18
C PRO A 634 11.40 18.39 15.92
N GLY A 635 10.06 18.36 15.94
CA GLY A 635 9.24 18.77 14.79
C GLY A 635 9.52 20.20 14.32
N GLU A 636 9.90 21.11 15.23
CA GLU A 636 10.30 22.48 14.89
C GLU A 636 11.53 22.52 13.96
N GLU A 637 12.52 21.66 14.19
CA GLU A 637 13.71 21.57 13.34
C GLU A 637 13.37 20.99 11.96
N VAL A 638 12.48 19.99 11.92
CA VAL A 638 12.00 19.39 10.66
C VAL A 638 11.26 20.43 9.83
N LEU A 639 10.38 21.21 10.45
CA LEU A 639 9.65 22.29 9.80
C LEU A 639 10.56 23.42 9.33
N ALA A 640 11.60 23.75 10.11
CA ALA A 640 12.59 24.75 9.72
C ALA A 640 13.39 24.32 8.47
N GLU A 641 13.74 23.03 8.38
CA GLU A 641 14.42 22.47 7.20
C GLU A 641 13.51 22.42 5.97
N LEU A 642 12.24 22.04 6.12
CA LEU A 642 11.26 22.02 5.02
C LEU A 642 10.96 23.41 4.44
N GLY A 643 11.05 24.46 5.26
CA GLY A 643 10.90 25.85 4.84
C GLY A 643 9.60 26.12 4.08
N SER A 644 9.72 26.59 2.83
CA SER A 644 8.60 26.95 1.95
C SER A 644 7.91 25.76 1.27
N SER A 645 8.30 24.53 1.62
CA SER A 645 7.69 23.31 1.06
C SER A 645 6.36 22.94 1.73
N VAL A 646 6.08 23.48 2.92
CA VAL A 646 4.87 23.20 3.69
C VAL A 646 4.31 24.46 4.37
N TYR A 647 2.98 24.63 4.34
CA TYR A 647 2.27 25.77 4.92
C TYR A 647 1.25 25.32 5.97
N LEU A 648 0.99 26.15 6.97
CA LEU A 648 -0.04 25.89 7.99
C LEU A 648 -1.41 26.30 7.43
N ASP A 649 -2.39 25.40 7.38
CA ASP A 649 -3.71 25.70 6.83
C ASP A 649 -4.54 26.52 7.85
N PRO A 650 -4.94 27.78 7.54
CA PRO A 650 -5.64 28.66 8.48
C PRO A 650 -7.09 28.25 8.78
N ILE A 651 -7.70 27.42 7.93
CA ILE A 651 -9.09 26.98 8.07
C ILE A 651 -9.16 25.63 8.78
N ARG A 652 -8.28 24.69 8.41
CA ARG A 652 -8.24 23.35 9.00
C ARG A 652 -7.60 23.34 10.39
N SER A 653 -6.75 24.31 10.70
CA SER A 653 -6.12 24.44 12.02
C SER A 653 -7.09 25.07 13.03
N THR A 654 -7.79 24.24 13.81
CA THR A 654 -8.79 24.68 14.80
C THR A 654 -8.58 24.02 16.16
N GLY A 655 -8.94 24.72 17.25
CA GLY A 655 -8.95 24.14 18.60
C GLY A 655 -7.58 23.68 19.14
N GLY A 656 -6.48 24.29 18.69
CA GLY A 656 -5.12 23.88 19.05
C GLY A 656 -4.55 22.73 18.20
N ARG A 657 -5.31 22.19 17.24
CA ARG A 657 -4.81 21.24 16.24
C ARG A 657 -4.22 22.00 15.06
N GLU A 658 -2.97 21.70 14.73
CA GLU A 658 -2.29 22.26 13.57
C GLU A 658 -2.40 21.32 12.38
N VAL A 659 -2.78 21.85 11.23
CA VAL A 659 -2.87 21.11 9.97
C VAL A 659 -1.89 21.72 8.98
N TRP A 660 -0.87 20.95 8.66
CA TRP A 660 0.15 21.32 7.68
C TRP A 660 -0.22 20.73 6.33
N VAL A 661 0.00 21.51 5.27
CA VAL A 661 -0.27 21.14 3.87
C VAL A 661 0.96 21.41 3.01
N THR A 662 1.09 20.73 1.87
CA THR A 662 2.20 20.97 0.93
C THR A 662 2.09 22.35 0.28
N ALA A 663 3.20 22.85 -0.25
CA ALA A 663 3.21 24.08 -1.04
C ALA A 663 2.24 24.01 -2.23
N ASP A 664 2.18 22.87 -2.92
CA ASP A 664 1.29 22.66 -4.06
C ASP A 664 -0.18 22.80 -3.68
N GLU A 665 -0.58 22.28 -2.51
CA GLU A 665 -1.95 22.43 -2.00
C GLU A 665 -2.22 23.85 -1.50
N ALA A 666 -1.26 24.46 -0.81
CA ALA A 666 -1.41 25.79 -0.23
C ALA A 666 -1.54 26.89 -1.30
N LEU A 667 -0.75 26.79 -2.38
CA LEU A 667 -0.55 27.84 -3.38
C LEU A 667 -1.32 27.62 -4.69
N SER A 668 -2.28 26.68 -4.71
CA SER A 668 -3.16 26.42 -5.86
C SER A 668 -4.65 26.64 -5.54
N GLY A 669 -5.52 26.57 -6.55
CA GLY A 669 -6.96 26.76 -6.41
C GLY A 669 -7.38 28.21 -6.14
N ALA A 670 -8.33 28.43 -5.23
CA ALA A 670 -8.88 29.75 -4.92
C ALA A 670 -7.91 30.64 -4.10
N VAL A 671 -6.74 30.96 -4.65
CA VAL A 671 -5.63 31.65 -3.97
C VAL A 671 -5.97 33.05 -3.47
N ARG A 672 -6.95 33.74 -4.07
CA ARG A 672 -7.49 35.02 -3.57
C ARG A 672 -8.23 34.86 -2.25
N THR A 673 -9.10 33.85 -2.17
CA THR A 673 -9.83 33.50 -0.94
C THR A 673 -8.86 33.03 0.14
N LYS A 674 -7.91 32.17 -0.23
CA LYS A 674 -6.85 31.69 0.68
C LYS A 674 -5.99 32.85 1.22
N LEU A 675 -5.65 33.84 0.38
CA LEU A 675 -4.90 35.02 0.82
C LEU A 675 -5.69 35.85 1.85
N ALA A 676 -6.98 36.06 1.62
CA ALA A 676 -7.83 36.77 2.57
C ALA A 676 -7.89 36.04 3.93
N GLN A 677 -8.08 34.72 3.91
CA GLN A 677 -8.09 33.88 5.11
C GLN A 677 -6.74 33.88 5.84
N ALA A 678 -5.63 33.77 5.09
CA ALA A 678 -4.29 33.81 5.66
C ALA A 678 -3.99 35.16 6.33
N ARG A 679 -4.44 36.28 5.75
CA ARG A 679 -4.30 37.62 6.35
C ARG A 679 -5.09 37.74 7.66
N GLU A 680 -6.33 37.29 7.68
CA GLU A 680 -7.14 37.27 8.91
C GLU A 680 -6.48 36.40 10.00
N ALA A 681 -6.00 35.21 9.64
CA ALA A 681 -5.31 34.33 10.57
C ALA A 681 -3.99 34.94 11.08
N ALA A 682 -3.26 35.67 10.23
CA ALA A 682 -2.01 36.36 10.58
C ALA A 682 -2.17 37.48 11.61
N GLU A 683 -3.37 38.06 11.74
CA GLU A 683 -3.68 39.02 12.81
C GLU A 683 -3.69 38.35 14.20
N ARG A 684 -4.01 37.06 14.27
CA ARG A 684 -4.12 36.28 15.51
C ARG A 684 -2.86 35.47 15.80
N ASP A 685 -2.22 34.92 14.76
CA ASP A 685 -1.00 34.12 14.85
C ASP A 685 0.01 34.52 13.76
N ARG A 686 1.16 35.04 14.18
CA ARG A 686 2.21 35.53 13.27
C ARG A 686 2.80 34.45 12.36
N ARG A 687 2.61 33.17 12.67
CA ARG A 687 3.11 32.07 11.83
C ARG A 687 2.46 32.04 10.45
N TYR A 688 1.25 32.59 10.29
CA TYR A 688 0.59 32.71 8.99
C TYR A 688 1.16 33.83 8.10
N LEU A 689 2.06 34.68 8.59
CA LEU A 689 2.69 35.72 7.75
C LEU A 689 3.45 35.13 6.56
N ARG A 690 4.03 33.94 6.71
CA ARG A 690 4.69 33.24 5.61
C ARG A 690 3.70 32.77 4.54
N ASN A 691 2.49 32.38 4.94
CA ASN A 691 1.43 32.01 4.00
C ASN A 691 0.97 33.23 3.21
N VAL A 692 0.83 34.38 3.88
CA VAL A 692 0.48 35.65 3.24
C VAL A 692 1.52 36.01 2.19
N ALA A 693 2.80 36.01 2.54
CA ALA A 693 3.88 36.32 1.61
C ALA A 693 3.88 35.40 0.38
N ALA A 694 3.79 34.08 0.58
CA ALA A 694 3.76 33.12 -0.51
C ALA A 694 2.51 33.25 -1.39
N LEU A 695 1.34 33.50 -0.78
CA LEU A 695 0.08 33.68 -1.51
C LEU A 695 0.06 35.00 -2.31
N GLU A 696 0.69 36.07 -1.81
CA GLU A 696 0.82 37.34 -2.54
C GLU A 696 1.63 37.18 -3.83
N GLU A 697 2.63 36.30 -3.85
CA GLU A 697 3.45 36.04 -5.04
C GLU A 697 2.72 35.24 -6.13
N VAL A 698 1.70 34.45 -5.77
CA VAL A 698 0.96 33.58 -6.71
C VAL A 698 -0.43 34.13 -7.10
N GLN A 699 -0.67 35.42 -6.90
CA GLN A 699 -1.95 36.02 -7.29
C GLN A 699 -2.09 36.08 -8.82
N PRO A 700 -3.16 35.51 -9.40
CA PRO A 700 -3.40 35.62 -10.84
C PRO A 700 -3.73 37.07 -11.21
N GLU A 701 -3.34 37.51 -12.40
CA GLU A 701 -3.67 38.84 -12.90
C GLU A 701 -5.20 39.02 -13.04
N ASP A 702 -5.68 40.24 -12.81
CA ASP A 702 -7.08 40.58 -13.06
C ASP A 702 -7.39 40.50 -14.56
N LEU A 703 -8.38 39.70 -14.93
CA LEU A 703 -8.91 39.67 -16.30
C LEU A 703 -9.69 40.95 -16.60
N ARG A 704 -9.44 41.57 -17.76
CA ARG A 704 -10.24 42.71 -18.21
C ARG A 704 -11.59 42.20 -18.75
N PRO A 705 -12.65 43.03 -18.76
CA PRO A 705 -13.95 42.64 -19.32
C PRO A 705 -13.88 42.08 -20.77
N SER A 706 -12.92 42.55 -21.58
CA SER A 706 -12.68 42.07 -22.94
C SER A 706 -12.06 40.67 -23.01
N ASP A 707 -11.39 40.24 -21.95
CA ASP A 707 -10.71 38.94 -21.86
C ASP A 707 -11.66 37.86 -21.29
N ILE A 708 -12.86 38.26 -20.83
CA ILE A 708 -13.89 37.37 -20.30
C ILE A 708 -14.89 37.05 -21.40
N THR A 709 -14.78 35.84 -21.98
CA THR A 709 -15.78 35.32 -22.92
C THR A 709 -16.82 34.49 -22.17
N ALA A 710 -18.03 35.02 -22.02
CA ALA A 710 -19.16 34.27 -21.48
C ALA A 710 -19.68 33.27 -22.51
N ARG A 711 -19.45 31.97 -22.30
CA ARG A 711 -20.07 30.89 -23.08
C ARG A 711 -21.11 30.18 -22.22
N LEU A 712 -22.23 29.76 -22.82
CA LEU A 712 -23.17 28.84 -22.18
C LEU A 712 -22.40 27.56 -21.77
N GLY A 713 -22.40 27.26 -20.46
CA GLY A 713 -21.60 26.18 -19.87
C GLY A 713 -20.34 26.64 -19.10
N ALA A 714 -20.01 27.93 -19.10
CA ALA A 714 -18.90 28.45 -18.30
C ALA A 714 -19.16 28.28 -16.79
N PRO A 715 -18.21 27.71 -16.01
CA PRO A 715 -18.44 27.31 -14.63
C PRO A 715 -18.58 28.48 -13.63
N TRP A 716 -18.36 29.72 -14.07
CA TRP A 716 -18.56 30.91 -13.23
C TRP A 716 -19.91 31.59 -13.47
N ILE A 717 -20.69 31.16 -14.48
CA ILE A 717 -22.04 31.67 -14.72
C ILE A 717 -23.03 30.88 -13.83
N PRO A 718 -23.82 31.54 -12.99
CA PRO A 718 -24.84 30.89 -12.17
C PRO A 718 -25.88 30.15 -13.04
N VAL A 719 -26.28 28.96 -12.61
CA VAL A 719 -27.33 28.16 -13.29
C VAL A 719 -28.65 28.95 -13.43
N PRO A 720 -29.13 29.68 -12.40
CA PRO A 720 -30.38 30.47 -12.53
C PRO A 720 -30.34 31.53 -13.63
N ASP A 721 -29.18 32.12 -13.89
CA ASP A 721 -29.02 33.13 -14.95
C ASP A 721 -29.12 32.50 -16.34
N VAL A 722 -28.60 31.28 -16.50
CA VAL A 722 -28.74 30.50 -17.74
C VAL A 722 -30.18 30.03 -17.93
N GLU A 723 -30.84 29.55 -16.88
CA GLU A 723 -32.25 29.15 -16.91
C GLU A 723 -33.15 30.34 -17.31
N ALA A 724 -32.93 31.51 -16.70
CA ALA A 724 -33.64 32.73 -17.03
C ALA A 724 -33.42 33.14 -18.50
N PHE A 725 -32.18 33.10 -18.97
CA PHE A 725 -31.83 33.38 -20.36
C PHE A 725 -32.53 32.41 -21.33
N VAL A 726 -32.49 31.10 -21.07
CA VAL A 726 -33.16 30.09 -21.91
C VAL A 726 -34.68 30.26 -21.89
N ALA A 727 -35.28 30.49 -20.71
CA ALA A 727 -36.71 30.71 -20.57
C ALA A 727 -37.18 31.97 -21.34
N GLU A 728 -36.38 33.03 -21.32
CA GLU A 728 -36.62 34.26 -22.06
C GLU A 728 -36.51 34.04 -23.58
N VAL A 729 -35.40 33.48 -24.05
CA VAL A 729 -35.12 33.28 -25.49
C VAL A 729 -36.11 32.29 -26.12
N MET A 730 -36.41 31.19 -25.42
CA MET A 730 -37.34 30.16 -25.90
C MET A 730 -38.82 30.55 -25.68
N GLY A 731 -39.09 31.61 -24.92
CA GLY A 731 -40.43 32.14 -24.68
C GLY A 731 -41.35 31.20 -23.90
N VAL A 732 -40.78 30.32 -23.07
CA VAL A 732 -41.49 29.23 -22.36
C VAL A 732 -42.61 29.82 -21.48
N ALA A 733 -42.33 30.90 -20.76
CA ALA A 733 -43.29 31.56 -19.87
C ALA A 733 -44.41 32.33 -20.59
N LYS A 734 -44.21 32.75 -21.86
CA LYS A 734 -45.17 33.59 -22.60
C LYS A 734 -46.04 32.83 -23.59
N ARG A 735 -45.55 31.71 -24.15
CA ARG A 735 -46.24 30.99 -25.22
C ARG A 735 -47.00 29.75 -24.78
N ASN A 736 -46.52 28.97 -23.80
CA ASN A 736 -47.19 27.75 -23.33
C ASN A 736 -46.73 27.35 -21.90
N PRO A 737 -47.36 27.88 -20.84
CA PRO A 737 -46.90 27.70 -19.45
C PRO A 737 -47.03 26.27 -18.89
N GLU A 738 -47.76 25.38 -19.56
CA GLU A 738 -47.94 23.97 -19.12
C GLU A 738 -46.97 22.97 -19.78
N ARG A 739 -46.05 23.44 -20.64
CA ARG A 739 -45.09 22.56 -21.31
C ARG A 739 -43.75 22.51 -20.57
N VAL A 740 -43.24 21.29 -20.39
CA VAL A 740 -41.92 21.01 -19.82
C VAL A 740 -40.86 21.07 -20.94
N LEU A 741 -39.71 21.68 -20.65
CA LEU A 741 -38.55 21.66 -21.55
C LEU A 741 -37.84 20.32 -21.43
N VAL A 742 -37.70 19.58 -22.53
CA VAL A 742 -36.96 18.32 -22.59
C VAL A 742 -35.72 18.51 -23.46
N MET A 743 -34.54 18.22 -22.92
CA MET A 743 -33.28 18.27 -23.68
C MET A 743 -33.10 16.96 -24.44
N ALA A 744 -33.23 17.00 -25.77
CA ALA A 744 -32.99 15.86 -26.65
C ALA A 744 -31.83 16.18 -27.61
N SER A 745 -30.80 15.33 -27.65
CA SER A 745 -29.65 15.48 -28.55
C SER A 745 -29.31 14.15 -29.25
N GLY A 746 -29.03 14.20 -30.56
CA GLY A 746 -28.58 13.05 -31.36
C GLY A 746 -27.08 12.75 -31.23
N SER A 747 -26.34 13.63 -30.57
CA SER A 747 -24.91 13.51 -30.28
C SER A 747 -24.65 14.37 -29.04
N PRO A 748 -24.83 13.82 -27.83
CA PRO A 748 -24.85 14.62 -26.60
C PRO A 748 -23.50 15.27 -26.27
N ILE A 749 -22.41 14.73 -26.81
CA ILE A 749 -21.04 15.18 -26.55
C ILE A 749 -20.33 15.20 -27.90
N THR A 750 -19.96 16.40 -28.35
CA THR A 750 -19.53 16.65 -29.73
C THR A 750 -18.03 16.73 -29.92
N ASN A 751 -17.21 16.83 -28.86
CA ASN A 751 -15.75 16.53 -28.83
C ASN A 751 -14.99 17.11 -27.61
N THR A 752 -15.67 17.50 -26.51
CA THR A 752 -14.95 18.00 -25.32
C THR A 752 -15.50 17.39 -24.02
N LEU A 753 -14.61 16.92 -23.14
CA LEU A 753 -14.99 16.36 -21.83
C LEU A 753 -15.78 17.39 -20.99
N GLY A 754 -15.50 18.69 -21.17
CA GLY A 754 -16.19 19.78 -20.47
C GLY A 754 -17.68 19.88 -20.75
N GLU A 755 -18.17 19.39 -21.89
CA GLU A 755 -19.61 19.36 -22.21
C GLU A 755 -20.37 18.46 -21.23
N MET A 756 -19.77 17.34 -20.81
CA MET A 756 -20.38 16.41 -19.85
C MET A 756 -20.56 17.08 -18.48
N PHE A 757 -19.53 17.76 -17.98
CA PHE A 757 -19.59 18.52 -16.75
C PHE A 757 -20.64 19.63 -16.82
N SER A 758 -20.68 20.40 -17.92
CA SER A 758 -21.67 21.44 -18.10
C SER A 758 -23.09 20.89 -18.05
N ILE A 759 -23.36 19.75 -18.71
CA ILE A 759 -24.68 19.11 -18.70
C ILE A 759 -25.04 18.62 -17.28
N GLN A 760 -24.12 17.93 -16.59
CA GLN A 760 -24.36 17.48 -15.20
C GLN A 760 -24.63 18.65 -14.26
N ARG A 761 -23.89 19.75 -14.42
CA ARG A 761 -24.11 20.97 -13.65
C ARG A 761 -25.47 21.62 -13.94
N PHE A 762 -25.96 21.56 -15.17
CA PHE A 762 -27.29 22.08 -15.50
C PHE A 762 -28.42 21.19 -14.99
N MET A 763 -28.24 19.87 -15.08
CA MET A 763 -29.32 18.91 -14.81
C MET A 763 -29.36 18.42 -13.35
N ASP A 764 -28.22 18.41 -12.66
CA ASP A 764 -28.09 17.81 -11.32
C ASP A 764 -26.98 18.46 -10.46
N LEU A 765 -26.99 19.79 -10.36
CA LEU A 765 -26.05 20.54 -9.50
C LEU A 765 -26.05 20.07 -8.03
N PRO A 766 -27.20 19.80 -7.37
CA PRO A 766 -27.21 19.36 -5.97
C PRO A 766 -26.37 18.10 -5.74
N ALA A 767 -26.46 17.11 -6.63
CA ALA A 767 -25.70 15.87 -6.55
C ALA A 767 -24.19 16.08 -6.71
N LEU A 768 -23.77 17.04 -7.56
CA LEU A 768 -22.36 17.42 -7.70
C LEU A 768 -21.83 18.13 -6.45
N VAL A 769 -22.65 18.98 -5.82
CA VAL A 769 -22.27 19.66 -4.56
C VAL A 769 -22.10 18.66 -3.42
N GLU A 770 -23.06 17.74 -3.26
CA GLU A 770 -23.00 16.68 -2.23
C GLU A 770 -21.74 15.82 -2.34
N ARG A 771 -21.29 15.55 -3.57
CA ARG A 771 -20.10 14.74 -3.85
C ARG A 771 -18.80 15.54 -3.88
N GLY A 772 -18.83 16.86 -3.69
CA GLY A 772 -17.64 17.72 -3.78
C GLY A 772 -17.08 17.90 -5.21
N LEU A 773 -17.87 17.61 -6.24
CA LEU A 773 -17.49 17.61 -7.66
C LEU A 773 -18.07 18.79 -8.45
N HIS A 774 -18.50 19.85 -7.75
CA HIS A 774 -19.13 21.03 -8.34
C HIS A 774 -18.12 22.01 -8.97
N GLU A 775 -16.83 21.87 -8.66
CA GLU A 775 -15.73 22.57 -9.31
C GLU A 775 -15.19 21.73 -10.48
N PHE A 776 -14.92 22.38 -11.62
CA PHE A 776 -14.47 21.68 -12.83
C PHE A 776 -13.15 20.94 -12.61
N ASP A 777 -12.21 21.51 -11.87
CA ASP A 777 -10.90 20.88 -11.62
C ASP A 777 -11.03 19.62 -10.76
N ALA A 778 -11.89 19.63 -9.74
CA ALA A 778 -12.18 18.46 -8.91
C ALA A 778 -12.88 17.36 -9.72
N TRP A 779 -13.82 17.74 -10.59
CA TRP A 779 -14.49 16.82 -11.51
C TRP A 779 -13.52 16.24 -12.55
N ALA A 780 -12.67 17.07 -13.15
CA ALA A 780 -11.72 16.66 -14.18
C ALA A 780 -10.58 15.81 -13.61
N ALA A 781 -10.14 16.05 -12.38
CA ALA A 781 -9.19 15.19 -11.68
C ALA A 781 -9.79 13.80 -11.35
N SER A 782 -11.10 13.73 -11.13
CA SER A 782 -11.80 12.48 -10.81
C SER A 782 -12.11 11.64 -12.05
N PHE A 783 -12.32 12.28 -13.21
CA PHE A 783 -12.84 11.63 -14.41
C PHE A 783 -12.02 11.84 -15.70
N GLY A 784 -10.89 12.55 -15.68
CA GLY A 784 -10.09 12.85 -16.88
C GLY A 784 -8.58 12.62 -16.73
N GLU A 785 -7.92 12.23 -17.82
CA GLU A 785 -6.46 12.06 -17.91
C GLU A 785 -5.87 13.00 -18.98
N THR A 786 -4.74 13.68 -18.71
CA THR A 786 -4.13 14.66 -19.64
C THR A 786 -2.90 14.08 -20.38
N ARG A 787 -2.74 14.44 -21.66
CA ARG A 787 -1.53 14.16 -22.47
C ARG A 787 -1.05 15.42 -23.17
N THR A 788 0.27 15.53 -23.33
CA THR A 788 0.92 16.63 -24.07
C THR A 788 1.30 16.15 -25.47
N GLU A 789 0.72 16.77 -26.49
CA GLU A 789 1.01 16.46 -27.90
C GLU A 789 1.59 17.68 -28.63
N LEU A 790 2.38 17.45 -29.69
CA LEU A 790 2.96 18.52 -30.50
C LEU A 790 2.00 18.88 -31.65
N GLU A 791 1.45 20.08 -31.64
CA GLU A 791 0.57 20.58 -32.70
C GLU A 791 1.30 21.50 -33.66
N LEU A 792 1.14 21.26 -34.96
CA LEU A 792 1.68 22.10 -36.03
C LEU A 792 0.83 23.37 -36.18
N GLN A 793 1.46 24.53 -35.96
CA GLN A 793 0.82 25.81 -36.17
C GLN A 793 0.76 26.17 -37.66
N PRO A 794 -0.14 27.09 -38.07
CA PRO A 794 -0.18 27.64 -39.43
C PRO A 794 1.14 28.30 -39.89
N SER A 795 2.00 28.66 -38.93
CA SER A 795 3.36 29.17 -39.16
C SER A 795 4.38 28.09 -39.56
N GLY A 796 4.02 26.80 -39.49
CA GLY A 796 4.89 25.67 -39.76
C GLY A 796 5.73 25.18 -38.57
N LEU A 797 5.53 25.74 -37.37
CA LEU A 797 6.23 25.34 -36.14
C LEU A 797 5.36 24.46 -35.23
N TYR A 798 5.97 23.47 -34.58
CA TYR A 798 5.29 22.62 -33.60
C TYR A 798 5.29 23.25 -32.20
N LYS A 799 4.14 23.24 -31.52
CA LYS A 799 4.00 23.67 -30.11
C LYS A 799 3.47 22.51 -29.28
N PRO A 800 4.05 22.20 -28.11
CA PRO A 800 3.45 21.27 -27.17
C PRO A 800 2.17 21.87 -26.60
N VAL A 801 1.07 21.15 -26.77
CA VAL A 801 -0.26 21.49 -26.26
C VAL A 801 -0.71 20.33 -25.38
N THR A 802 -0.88 20.61 -24.09
CA THR A 802 -1.45 19.64 -23.14
C THR A 802 -2.97 19.68 -23.25
N ARG A 803 -3.58 18.54 -23.55
CA ARG A 803 -5.03 18.37 -23.67
C ARG A 803 -5.47 17.21 -22.78
N PHE A 804 -6.69 17.26 -22.29
CA PHE A 804 -7.34 16.06 -21.76
C PHE A 804 -7.51 15.05 -22.90
N SER A 805 -7.09 13.82 -22.65
CA SER A 805 -6.93 12.76 -23.64
C SER A 805 -8.03 11.70 -23.53
N GLU A 806 -8.36 11.25 -22.33
CA GLU A 806 -9.29 10.13 -22.09
C GLU A 806 -10.11 10.34 -20.80
N PHE A 807 -11.27 9.68 -20.71
CA PHE A 807 -12.05 9.59 -19.47
C PHE A 807 -11.54 8.43 -18.61
N VAL A 808 -11.38 8.65 -17.31
CA VAL A 808 -11.12 7.61 -16.30
C VAL A 808 -12.34 7.46 -15.38
N ASN A 809 -12.49 6.33 -14.69
CA ASN A 809 -13.64 6.04 -13.83
C ASN A 809 -15.01 6.13 -14.56
N VAL A 810 -15.04 5.67 -15.81
CA VAL A 810 -16.21 5.77 -16.71
C VAL A 810 -17.48 5.13 -16.12
N ALA A 811 -17.34 4.05 -15.34
CA ALA A 811 -18.49 3.38 -14.72
C ALA A 811 -19.25 4.30 -13.75
N ASP A 812 -18.52 5.01 -12.88
CA ASP A 812 -19.09 5.92 -11.90
C ASP A 812 -19.62 7.20 -12.56
N LEU A 813 -18.89 7.72 -13.54
CA LEU A 813 -19.36 8.87 -14.34
C LEU A 813 -20.66 8.54 -15.07
N MET A 814 -20.78 7.36 -15.66
CA MET A 814 -21.99 6.90 -16.34
C MET A 814 -23.13 6.60 -15.38
N ALA A 815 -22.85 6.11 -14.17
CA ALA A 815 -23.86 5.96 -13.12
C ALA A 815 -24.47 7.32 -12.76
N MET A 816 -23.64 8.32 -12.49
CA MET A 816 -24.09 9.69 -12.20
C MET A 816 -24.85 10.31 -13.38
N TYR A 817 -24.42 10.06 -14.61
CA TYR A 817 -25.09 10.60 -15.79
C TYR A 817 -26.47 9.96 -16.01
N ARG A 818 -26.61 8.66 -15.74
CA ARG A 818 -27.88 7.92 -15.90
C ARG A 818 -28.94 8.28 -14.86
N ASP A 819 -28.57 8.95 -13.78
CA ASP A 819 -29.54 9.41 -12.76
C ASP A 819 -30.49 10.48 -13.31
N PHE A 820 -30.08 11.25 -14.33
CA PHE A 820 -30.90 12.30 -14.95
C PHE A 820 -31.06 12.19 -16.47
N ALA A 821 -30.38 11.26 -17.14
CA ALA A 821 -30.43 11.11 -18.60
C ALA A 821 -30.62 9.66 -19.06
N ASP A 822 -31.57 9.46 -19.98
CA ASP A 822 -31.73 8.21 -20.73
C ASP A 822 -30.83 8.20 -21.98
N VAL A 823 -30.06 7.12 -22.17
CA VAL A 823 -29.16 6.96 -23.34
C VAL A 823 -29.67 5.84 -24.24
N VAL A 824 -30.01 6.17 -25.48
CA VAL A 824 -30.46 5.21 -26.49
C VAL A 824 -29.33 4.92 -27.47
N GLN A 825 -28.87 3.68 -27.55
CA GLN A 825 -27.79 3.29 -28.47
C GLN A 825 -28.32 2.93 -29.87
N GLN A 826 -27.42 2.85 -30.85
CA GLN A 826 -27.77 2.50 -32.24
C GLN A 826 -28.44 1.11 -32.34
N ASP A 827 -28.05 0.17 -31.48
CA ASP A 827 -28.66 -1.17 -31.42
C ASP A 827 -30.06 -1.16 -30.79
N ASP A 828 -30.32 -0.25 -29.85
CA ASP A 828 -31.66 -0.03 -29.29
C ASP A 828 -32.59 0.57 -30.34
N LEU A 829 -32.10 1.51 -31.16
CA LEU A 829 -32.85 2.13 -32.24
C LEU A 829 -33.33 1.11 -33.27
N ARG A 830 -32.54 0.07 -33.59
CA ARG A 830 -32.94 -1.00 -34.52
C ARG A 830 -34.17 -1.80 -34.05
N ARG A 831 -34.52 -1.73 -32.75
CA ARG A 831 -35.75 -2.35 -32.21
C ARG A 831 -37.00 -1.51 -32.49
N TYR A 832 -36.84 -0.21 -32.73
CA TYR A 832 -37.94 0.74 -32.88
C TYR A 832 -38.06 1.33 -34.29
N VAL A 833 -36.96 1.38 -35.05
CA VAL A 833 -36.90 1.94 -36.41
C VAL A 833 -36.02 1.10 -37.34
N ASN A 834 -36.42 1.00 -38.61
CA ASN A 834 -35.59 0.39 -39.66
C ASN A 834 -34.51 1.39 -40.10
N LEU A 835 -33.25 1.08 -39.81
CA LEU A 835 -32.10 1.89 -40.24
C LEU A 835 -31.76 1.60 -41.71
N PRO A 836 -31.46 2.62 -42.53
CA PRO A 836 -31.03 2.43 -43.91
C PRO A 836 -29.65 1.75 -44.00
N GLU A 837 -29.44 0.95 -45.04
CA GLU A 837 -28.17 0.29 -45.32
C GLU A 837 -27.11 1.29 -45.82
N ILE A 838 -25.86 1.10 -45.41
CA ILE A 838 -24.74 1.92 -45.88
C ILE A 838 -24.47 1.55 -47.33
N ALA A 839 -24.52 2.54 -48.23
CA ALA A 839 -24.18 2.34 -49.64
C ALA A 839 -22.74 1.79 -49.75
N GLY A 840 -22.58 0.61 -50.35
CA GLY A 840 -21.28 -0.07 -50.50
C GLY A 840 -20.86 -0.98 -49.33
N GLY A 841 -21.73 -1.17 -48.31
CA GLY A 841 -21.51 -2.14 -47.22
C GLY A 841 -20.48 -1.73 -46.16
N ARG A 842 -19.68 -0.68 -46.40
CA ARG A 842 -18.70 -0.12 -45.47
C ARG A 842 -18.65 1.41 -45.53
N ARG A 843 -18.19 2.05 -44.46
CA ARG A 843 -17.99 3.50 -44.42
C ARG A 843 -16.77 3.86 -45.29
N GLU A 844 -16.96 4.69 -46.31
CA GLU A 844 -15.86 5.18 -47.16
C GLU A 844 -15.46 6.60 -46.73
N ILE A 845 -14.19 6.78 -46.38
CA ILE A 845 -13.62 8.11 -46.12
C ILE A 845 -13.28 8.73 -47.47
N VAL A 846 -14.10 9.69 -47.91
CA VAL A 846 -13.84 10.44 -49.14
C VAL A 846 -12.88 11.58 -48.84
N VAL A 847 -11.58 11.34 -49.07
CA VAL A 847 -10.56 12.40 -49.02
C VAL A 847 -10.64 13.18 -50.33
N ALA A 848 -11.15 14.41 -50.27
CA ALA A 848 -11.20 15.29 -51.42
C ALA A 848 -9.83 15.93 -51.65
N ASP A 849 -9.29 15.82 -52.86
CA ASP A 849 -8.07 16.54 -53.23
C ASP A 849 -8.29 18.06 -53.12
N SER A 850 -7.29 18.76 -52.59
CA SER A 850 -7.31 20.21 -52.49
C SER A 850 -7.34 20.85 -53.87
N GLY A 851 -8.54 21.24 -54.33
CA GLY A 851 -8.74 21.89 -55.61
C GLY A 851 -8.08 23.27 -55.69
N ASP A 852 -7.85 23.75 -56.92
CA ASP A 852 -7.15 25.01 -57.16
C ASP A 852 -7.88 26.20 -56.51
N ALA A 853 -9.20 26.19 -56.44
CA ALA A 853 -10.00 27.20 -55.74
C ALA A 853 -9.72 27.25 -54.22
N PHE A 854 -9.45 26.11 -53.58
CA PHE A 854 -9.10 26.06 -52.16
C PHE A 854 -7.67 26.56 -51.92
N ARG A 855 -6.73 26.22 -52.82
CA ARG A 855 -5.36 26.74 -52.76
C ARG A 855 -5.30 28.25 -53.02
N GLU A 856 -6.18 28.76 -53.86
CA GLU A 856 -6.33 30.20 -54.13
C GLU A 856 -6.99 30.94 -52.95
N TYR A 857 -7.94 30.30 -52.28
CA TYR A 857 -8.48 30.78 -51.00
C TYR A 857 -7.42 30.81 -49.88
N GLN A 858 -6.54 29.81 -49.80
CA GLN A 858 -5.41 29.82 -48.86
C GLN A 858 -4.42 30.96 -49.13
N LYS A 859 -4.14 31.27 -50.41
CA LYS A 859 -3.30 32.41 -50.77
C LYS A 859 -3.92 33.75 -50.38
N THR A 860 -5.23 33.90 -50.57
CA THR A 860 -5.94 35.11 -50.12
C THR A 860 -6.03 35.22 -48.59
N LEU A 861 -6.02 34.12 -47.84
CA LEU A 861 -5.85 34.14 -46.38
C LEU A 861 -4.45 34.62 -45.98
N ALA A 862 -3.39 34.17 -46.67
CA ALA A 862 -2.01 34.59 -46.40
C ALA A 862 -1.74 36.07 -46.75
N GLU A 863 -2.37 36.61 -47.80
CA GLU A 863 -2.26 38.02 -48.19
C GLU A 863 -3.03 38.98 -47.27
N ARG A 864 -3.98 38.48 -46.46
CA ARG A 864 -4.77 39.29 -45.52
C ARG A 864 -4.04 39.59 -44.21
N THR A 865 -2.86 39.01 -43.99
CA THR A 865 -2.04 39.23 -42.79
C THR A 865 -1.16 40.49 -42.96
N LEU A 866 -1.61 41.63 -42.43
CA LEU A 866 -0.71 42.77 -42.18
C LEU A 866 0.07 42.50 -40.88
N GLY A 867 1.38 42.77 -40.84
CA GLY A 867 2.20 42.61 -39.63
C GLY A 867 3.30 43.67 -39.50
N LEU A 868 3.72 43.99 -38.27
CA LEU A 868 4.87 44.86 -37.99
C LEU A 868 6.16 44.03 -38.03
N VAL A 869 7.15 44.51 -38.79
CA VAL A 869 8.45 43.87 -38.93
C VAL A 869 9.48 44.64 -38.11
N LEU A 870 10.14 43.96 -37.17
CA LEU A 870 11.33 44.47 -36.48
C LEU A 870 12.49 43.50 -36.77
N ASP A 871 13.59 44.00 -37.35
CA ASP A 871 14.79 43.22 -37.67
C ASP A 871 14.54 41.89 -38.42
N GLY A 872 13.61 41.93 -39.39
CA GLY A 872 13.32 40.79 -40.25
C GLY A 872 12.49 39.66 -39.61
N ARG A 873 12.00 39.84 -38.37
CA ARG A 873 11.01 38.94 -37.75
C ARG A 873 9.63 39.59 -37.76
N ILE A 874 8.62 38.83 -38.21
CA ILE A 874 7.22 39.22 -38.14
C ILE A 874 6.79 38.99 -36.70
N LEU A 875 6.52 40.06 -35.95
CA LEU A 875 5.76 39.97 -34.71
C LEU A 875 4.31 39.74 -35.11
N GLY A 876 3.84 38.50 -34.92
CA GLY A 876 2.51 38.06 -35.34
C GLY A 876 1.42 38.88 -34.67
N MET A 877 0.93 39.90 -35.35
CA MET A 877 -0.26 40.65 -34.99
C MET A 877 -1.18 40.67 -36.20
N ASP A 878 -2.33 40.03 -36.10
CA ASP A 878 -3.34 40.04 -37.16
C ASP A 878 -4.15 41.34 -37.13
N PHE A 879 -4.11 42.09 -38.24
CA PHE A 879 -4.91 43.29 -38.44
C PHE A 879 -5.99 43.03 -39.49
N ASP A 880 -7.21 42.72 -39.05
CA ASP A 880 -8.37 42.73 -39.95
C ASP A 880 -8.81 44.18 -40.24
N ARG A 881 -9.21 44.46 -41.50
CA ARG A 881 -9.65 45.78 -41.99
C ARG A 881 -10.94 46.29 -41.32
N GLU A 882 -11.66 45.44 -40.60
CA GLU A 882 -12.84 45.82 -39.81
C GLU A 882 -12.51 46.40 -38.43
N THR A 883 -11.24 46.39 -38.02
CA THR A 883 -10.83 46.89 -36.71
C THR A 883 -10.87 48.42 -36.67
N SER A 884 -11.62 48.99 -35.72
CA SER A 884 -11.69 50.44 -35.54
C SER A 884 -10.31 51.04 -35.22
N PRO A 885 -10.03 52.31 -35.58
CA PRO A 885 -8.75 52.97 -35.28
C PRO A 885 -8.35 52.90 -33.80
N VAL A 886 -9.33 52.92 -32.88
CA VAL A 886 -9.12 52.78 -31.44
C VAL A 886 -8.74 51.35 -31.06
N GLY A 887 -9.38 50.35 -31.66
CA GLY A 887 -9.03 48.94 -31.46
C GLY A 887 -7.64 48.59 -31.99
N LEU A 888 -7.15 49.34 -32.99
CA LEU A 888 -5.80 49.19 -33.53
C LEU A 888 -4.75 49.80 -32.58
N VAL A 889 -5.02 50.98 -32.03
CA VAL A 889 -4.17 51.62 -31.01
C VAL A 889 -4.05 50.75 -29.76
N SER A 890 -5.15 50.22 -29.22
CA SER A 890 -5.09 49.35 -28.03
C SER A 890 -4.36 48.02 -28.26
N ARG A 891 -4.36 47.47 -29.48
CA ARG A 891 -3.56 46.27 -29.79
C ARG A 891 -2.07 46.59 -29.83
N ILE A 892 -1.70 47.73 -30.40
CA ILE A 892 -0.32 48.22 -30.41
C ILE A 892 0.16 48.51 -28.98
N GLU A 893 -0.67 49.13 -28.15
CA GLU A 893 -0.36 49.37 -26.73
C GLU A 893 -0.20 48.07 -25.93
N ASN A 894 -1.07 47.07 -26.14
CA ASN A 894 -0.93 45.75 -25.51
C ASN A 894 0.37 45.03 -25.92
N ALA A 895 0.76 45.13 -27.20
CA ALA A 895 2.01 44.54 -27.67
C ALA A 895 3.23 45.26 -27.03
N LEU A 896 3.18 46.58 -26.91
CA LEU A 896 4.23 47.37 -26.24
C LEU A 896 4.31 47.10 -24.73
N LEU A 897 3.19 46.87 -24.05
CA LEU A 897 3.16 46.52 -22.62
C LEU A 897 3.71 45.12 -22.34
N ARG A 898 3.50 44.16 -23.25
CA ARG A 898 4.03 42.79 -23.12
C ARG A 898 5.54 42.70 -23.33
N PHE A 899 6.14 43.66 -24.02
CA PHE A 899 7.59 43.67 -24.24
C PHE A 899 8.40 43.71 -22.94
N GLU A 900 7.94 44.44 -21.92
CA GLU A 900 8.66 44.51 -20.63
C GLU A 900 8.56 43.18 -19.86
N ALA A 901 7.40 42.53 -19.89
CA ALA A 901 7.18 41.22 -19.27
C ALA A 901 7.99 40.11 -19.98
N GLU A 902 7.98 40.09 -21.32
CA GLU A 902 8.78 39.13 -22.10
C GLU A 902 10.29 39.35 -21.90
N LEU A 903 10.72 40.61 -21.77
CA LEU A 903 12.11 40.93 -21.43
C LEU A 903 12.47 40.48 -20.01
N ALA A 904 11.56 40.61 -19.05
CA ALA A 904 11.78 40.15 -17.68
C ALA A 904 11.87 38.62 -17.59
N ASP A 905 11.04 37.89 -18.32
CA ASP A 905 11.10 36.43 -18.40
C ASP A 905 12.35 35.93 -19.13
N ALA A 906 12.74 36.58 -20.23
CA ALA A 906 14.00 36.28 -20.89
C ALA A 906 15.21 36.53 -19.98
N ARG A 907 15.18 37.62 -19.18
CA ARG A 907 16.21 37.89 -18.17
C ARG A 907 16.24 36.84 -17.06
N ARG A 908 15.07 36.41 -16.55
CA ARG A 908 14.98 35.32 -15.56
C ARG A 908 15.55 34.02 -16.09
N GLN A 909 15.24 33.65 -17.34
CA GLN A 909 15.79 32.45 -17.97
C GLN A 909 17.33 32.52 -18.11
N VAL A 910 17.87 33.70 -18.44
CA VAL A 910 19.32 33.93 -18.47
C VAL A 910 19.93 33.80 -17.07
N GLU A 911 19.34 34.44 -16.05
CA GLU A 911 19.80 34.32 -14.65
C GLU A 911 19.76 32.87 -14.14
N GLU A 912 18.70 32.14 -14.45
CA GLU A 912 18.57 30.73 -14.06
C GLU A 912 19.61 29.85 -14.76
N ALA A 913 19.84 30.09 -16.06
CA ALA A 913 20.89 29.42 -16.80
C ALA A 913 22.29 29.75 -16.27
N GLU A 914 22.55 31.02 -15.92
CA GLU A 914 23.79 31.47 -15.29
C GLU A 914 23.98 30.85 -13.89
N ARG A 915 22.92 30.69 -13.10
CA ARG A 915 22.96 30.04 -11.78
C ARG A 915 23.26 28.55 -11.88
N LYS A 916 22.77 27.88 -12.94
CA LYS A 916 23.05 26.46 -13.21
C LYS A 916 24.42 26.23 -13.86
N LEU A 917 25.01 27.26 -14.48
CA LEU A 917 26.28 27.18 -15.22
C LEU A 917 27.48 26.67 -14.38
N PRO A 918 27.69 27.07 -13.11
CA PRO A 918 28.77 26.53 -12.27
C PRO A 918 28.60 25.04 -11.98
N GLY A 919 27.37 24.58 -11.75
CA GLY A 919 27.05 23.17 -11.52
C GLY A 919 27.30 22.32 -12.77
N TYR A 920 26.99 22.84 -13.95
CA TYR A 920 27.35 22.18 -15.20
C TYR A 920 28.85 22.21 -15.48
N ARG A 921 29.53 23.34 -15.27
CA ARG A 921 31.00 23.46 -15.42
C ARG A 921 31.76 22.52 -14.48
N ALA A 922 31.28 22.31 -13.26
CA ALA A 922 31.88 21.35 -12.31
C ALA A 922 31.73 19.89 -12.75
N ARG A 923 30.78 19.60 -13.66
CA ARG A 923 30.53 18.26 -14.22
C ARG A 923 31.21 18.02 -15.58
N VAL A 924 31.76 19.07 -16.20
CA VAL A 924 32.51 18.94 -17.46
C VAL A 924 33.83 18.20 -17.18
N GLY A 925 33.97 16.99 -17.74
CA GLY A 925 35.16 16.14 -17.62
C GLY A 925 35.07 15.03 -16.58
N LEU A 926 34.00 14.96 -15.79
CA LEU A 926 33.72 13.80 -14.92
C LEU A 926 33.18 12.63 -15.75
N ALA A 927 33.55 11.40 -15.37
CA ALA A 927 32.99 10.21 -15.98
C ALA A 927 31.47 10.16 -15.75
N PHE A 928 30.71 10.02 -16.83
CA PHE A 928 29.27 9.87 -16.75
C PHE A 928 28.95 8.55 -16.00
N PRO A 929 28.28 8.57 -14.83
CA PRO A 929 28.13 7.39 -13.96
C PRO A 929 27.44 6.22 -14.65
N GLU A 930 26.50 6.50 -15.55
CA GLU A 930 25.80 5.49 -16.32
C GLU A 930 26.37 5.29 -17.73
N ALA A 931 27.64 5.65 -18.00
CA ALA A 931 28.24 5.50 -19.34
C ALA A 931 28.16 4.07 -19.88
N ALA A 932 28.31 3.07 -19.00
CA ALA A 932 28.16 1.66 -19.36
C ALA A 932 26.71 1.34 -19.76
N LEU A 933 25.73 1.80 -18.97
CA LEU A 933 24.31 1.57 -19.24
C LEU A 933 23.84 2.33 -20.49
N LEU A 934 24.30 3.57 -20.71
CA LEU A 934 23.99 4.32 -21.93
C LEU A 934 24.59 3.65 -23.16
N GLN A 935 25.80 3.11 -23.07
CA GLN A 935 26.40 2.35 -24.15
C GLN A 935 25.60 1.08 -24.44
N GLU A 936 25.22 0.32 -23.41
CA GLU A 936 24.35 -0.85 -23.52
C GLU A 936 23.00 -0.50 -24.17
N LYS A 937 22.35 0.59 -23.76
CA LYS A 937 21.08 1.03 -24.34
C LYS A 937 21.22 1.54 -25.78
N ARG A 938 22.34 2.17 -26.14
CA ARG A 938 22.62 2.57 -27.53
C ARG A 938 22.87 1.37 -28.42
N GLU A 939 23.56 0.35 -27.93
CA GLU A 939 23.76 -0.92 -28.64
C GLU A 939 22.44 -1.68 -28.81
N ALA A 940 21.60 -1.73 -27.77
CA ALA A 940 20.26 -2.30 -27.84
C ALA A 940 19.36 -1.55 -28.84
N MET A 941 19.40 -0.21 -28.84
CA MET A 941 18.64 0.62 -29.77
C MET A 941 19.11 0.43 -31.21
N ALA A 942 20.42 0.37 -31.45
CA ALA A 942 20.98 0.10 -32.78
C ALA A 942 20.61 -1.31 -33.29
N ALA A 943 20.57 -2.31 -32.40
CA ALA A 943 20.11 -3.66 -32.75
C ALA A 943 18.61 -3.67 -33.12
N LEU A 944 17.79 -2.92 -32.39
CA LEU A 944 16.36 -2.77 -32.65
C LEU A 944 16.09 -2.04 -33.97
N GLU A 945 16.83 -0.96 -34.25
CA GLU A 945 16.74 -0.24 -35.54
C GLU A 945 17.17 -1.13 -36.71
N ALA A 946 18.22 -1.94 -36.54
CA ALA A 946 18.66 -2.88 -37.57
C ALA A 946 17.62 -3.98 -37.83
N ASP A 947 16.97 -4.51 -36.78
CA ASP A 947 15.94 -5.54 -36.93
C ASP A 947 14.66 -4.97 -37.55
N LEU A 948 14.29 -3.73 -37.19
CA LEU A 948 13.16 -3.02 -37.80
C LEU A 948 13.40 -2.71 -39.28
N ALA A 949 14.62 -2.30 -39.64
CA ALA A 949 15.01 -2.08 -41.03
C ALA A 949 14.97 -3.39 -41.83
N ALA A 950 15.43 -4.50 -41.24
CA ALA A 950 15.38 -5.82 -41.85
C ALA A 950 13.94 -6.33 -42.03
N ASP A 951 13.04 -6.10 -41.07
CA ASP A 951 11.62 -6.46 -41.20
C ASP A 951 10.92 -5.63 -42.28
N THR A 952 11.25 -4.34 -42.36
CA THR A 952 10.73 -3.45 -43.41
C THR A 952 11.17 -3.90 -44.81
N GLN A 953 12.42 -4.33 -44.94
CA GLN A 953 12.96 -4.85 -46.20
C GLN A 953 12.32 -6.20 -46.58
N ARG A 954 12.15 -7.12 -45.62
CA ARG A 954 11.44 -8.40 -45.86
C ARG A 954 9.99 -8.19 -46.30
N ARG A 955 9.29 -7.20 -45.73
CA ARG A 955 7.92 -6.86 -46.14
C ARG A 955 7.87 -6.32 -47.57
N LYS A 956 8.80 -5.44 -47.95
CA LYS A 956 8.90 -4.94 -49.34
C LYS A 956 9.19 -6.06 -50.33
N GLU A 957 10.12 -6.96 -50.00
CA GLU A 957 10.44 -8.11 -50.87
C GLU A 957 9.27 -9.09 -51.01
N ALA A 958 8.48 -9.27 -49.94
CA ALA A 958 7.25 -10.06 -49.97
C ALA A 958 6.16 -9.40 -50.85
N GLU A 959 5.94 -8.08 -50.69
CA GLU A 959 4.99 -7.32 -51.51
C GLU A 959 5.38 -7.32 -52.99
N GLU A 960 6.68 -7.19 -53.31
CA GLU A 960 7.18 -7.27 -54.69
C GLU A 960 7.03 -8.68 -55.28
N ALA A 961 7.27 -9.73 -54.49
CA ALA A 961 7.08 -11.11 -54.91
C ALA A 961 5.58 -11.42 -55.17
N GLU A 962 4.70 -10.91 -54.33
CA GLU A 962 3.25 -11.06 -54.45
C GLU A 962 2.69 -10.29 -55.66
N ALA A 963 3.17 -9.05 -55.88
CA ALA A 963 2.86 -8.26 -57.07
C ALA A 963 3.36 -8.93 -58.36
N LYS A 964 4.54 -9.56 -58.34
CA LYS A 964 5.08 -10.29 -59.49
C LYS A 964 4.32 -11.58 -59.78
N ALA A 965 3.91 -12.31 -58.74
CA ALA A 965 3.07 -13.49 -58.88
C ALA A 965 1.67 -13.17 -59.42
N ALA A 966 1.10 -12.02 -59.02
CA ALA A 966 -0.17 -11.53 -59.56
C ALA A 966 -0.07 -11.12 -61.03
N LEU A 967 1.07 -10.56 -61.46
CA LEU A 967 1.30 -10.15 -62.85
C LEU A 967 1.55 -11.34 -63.79
N GLU A 968 2.15 -12.43 -63.29
CA GLU A 968 2.36 -13.68 -64.06
C GLU A 968 1.08 -14.54 -64.15
N ALA A 969 0.04 -14.22 -63.37
CA ALA A 969 -1.26 -14.89 -63.36
C ALA A 969 -2.32 -14.23 -64.26
N THR A 970 -2.05 -13.06 -64.82
CA THR A 970 -2.83 -12.35 -65.86
C THR A 970 -2.15 -12.42 -67.21
#